data_AF-A0A4Z1HBH7-F1
#
_entry.id   AF-A0A4Z1HBH7-F1
#
_cell.length_a   1.000
_cell.length_b   1.000
_cell.length_c   1.000
_cell.angle_alpha   90.00
_cell.angle_beta   90.00
_cell.angle_gamma   90.00
#
_symmetry.space_group_name_H-M   'P 1'
#
loop_
_entity.id
_entity.type
_entity.pdbx_description
1 polymer ?
#
loop_
_entity_poly.entity_id
_entity_poly.type
_entity_poly.pdbx_seq_one_letter_code
_entity_poly.pdbx_strand_id
1 'polypeptide(L)'
;MAPTHQILLFGDVHVDKLFALKTLFFHSKTHPQLRDFLRSACDVIHCQLCTLLPEERGIFGNFDDLLELGQRYAKEEFPDEMIGYVLITTIQVGDLLFHKLTEDNINTHPLGLCIGLLAASVAVAVRDTSEIAKLGTVIIAISLRLGVAVRRRSRCIEDTQRSWGCILFGLKFWDLEKKLEEFNKNFPKPRWAYAGVSTKSWTTVFGPPSTLQSLCTAIDVPHKLLTSANAVHASHLVPLDISFILGDSPVLGSALPHISLLVSISTGSPYPAASLLELLHAIVDDISHKPMWIDKTVEGLASIISLDRDSEITITTLGPSSHTGMVQKIFAPFFSVVHISARTGSHESSDNVNSRGRSSDIAVIGMSGRFPFAEDVKEFWEVLQAGQALHEMIPPSRFSISDFHDPTGEIKNSVLTTHGVFLRHPGLFDNKLFNVSPKEALQMDPLQRLLLLCTYEALEKAGYARNSSTSTHPSKIGTYFGQTVDDWKDINSQMGIDTHYLPSLDRAFHPGRVAHYFKWGGGFYSVDTACSSSLTCAHLACESLNNRELDMAIVAGGSLLGAPEMFSGLGKGGFLSATGGCKTFHDDADGYCRGEALGVVVLKRLVDAVRENDNILAVIKGTERNSNAGAASITYPGQEAQETLFERLLRKANVDPHDVGFVEMHGTGTQAGYNVETNSVRNVFAQNRGRDNPLQIGAIKAVIGHSEAAAGIASLIKSLLILKEGSIPTQPEWPFKLNHKFPDLEASNIVIADGKGRLVPRPNSDGKRRIVVNSFDAAGGNTSLLIEDAPRRVSKSSDPRSHHVITVSARTLTSHAANKRRLIQYLKMNPDTSIADLAYTTTARREHELYREAFVCGYISELTKQLDSSIELELPPKSGSSLIFVFTGQSAQYTGMGRILYETSPRFKQILDMYQSLCDSQDLASFIDIIRGTQDVKNATAAQLQLAIVALEIALAHYWESLGLKPRLVIGHSLGEYAALCIAGVLSISDTLFLVNKRATLMEKQCGPGTSAMLAIALPKDKVSEVLKTRLSCEISCLNGPSSTVVSGPTEEIQLLQIELKEKKVQSSLLPTEFGFHSRAMDPMLDDFEVESKRAHFMRPKIPVASTLTGDVVTSEGVFNATYLRRQIREPVTFMIAVRACESEGFIRNSDVILEIGPHPVCFGLITQSLSDAQPTCLPSLHRSKDNWKTISEAIATAHVAKLPILWHEFHADYLNSVRLLDLPTYAFDLKDYWVPFRAQLPAAPQTQAKPTLSTTCL
;
A
#
# COMPACT_ATOMS: atom_id res chain seq x y z
N MET A 1 -15.23 19.16 -42.20
CA MET A 1 -15.15 17.71 -41.89
C MET A 1 -16.55 17.16 -42.07
N ALA A 2 -16.71 16.13 -42.90
CA ALA A 2 -18.00 15.45 -43.04
C ALA A 2 -18.44 14.90 -41.67
N PRO A 3 -19.74 14.88 -41.36
CA PRO A 3 -20.21 14.29 -40.11
C PRO A 3 -19.87 12.79 -40.09
N THR A 4 -19.13 12.36 -39.06
CA THR A 4 -18.85 10.94 -38.83
C THR A 4 -19.91 10.35 -37.91
N HIS A 5 -20.55 9.25 -38.32
CA HIS A 5 -21.52 8.52 -37.52
C HIS A 5 -20.92 7.23 -36.94
N GLN A 6 -21.30 6.89 -35.72
CA GLN A 6 -20.81 5.68 -35.06
C GLN A 6 -21.93 4.64 -34.98
N ILE A 7 -21.74 3.48 -35.60
CA ILE A 7 -22.67 2.35 -35.53
C ILE A 7 -22.20 1.39 -34.45
N LEU A 8 -23.03 1.16 -33.42
CA LEU A 8 -22.80 0.12 -32.42
C LEU A 8 -23.50 -1.17 -32.83
N LEU A 9 -22.74 -2.13 -33.34
CA LEU A 9 -23.27 -3.40 -33.79
C LEU A 9 -23.32 -4.40 -32.63
N PHE A 10 -24.53 -4.86 -32.30
CA PHE A 10 -24.83 -5.92 -31.36
C PHE A 10 -25.21 -7.19 -32.13
N GLY A 11 -24.29 -8.16 -32.17
CA GLY A 11 -24.44 -9.42 -32.91
C GLY A 11 -25.38 -10.45 -32.25
N ASP A 12 -25.45 -11.64 -32.86
CA ASP A 12 -26.25 -12.77 -32.37
C ASP A 12 -25.42 -13.79 -31.54
N VAL A 13 -25.96 -14.99 -31.32
CA VAL A 13 -25.46 -15.96 -30.34
C VAL A 13 -24.34 -16.87 -30.88
N HIS A 14 -24.07 -16.92 -32.19
CA HIS A 14 -23.28 -18.02 -32.81
C HIS A 14 -21.75 -17.82 -32.84
N VAL A 15 -21.19 -17.29 -31.76
CA VAL A 15 -19.78 -16.87 -31.66
C VAL A 15 -19.12 -17.25 -30.33
N ASP A 16 -17.78 -17.17 -30.26
CA ASP A 16 -17.00 -17.49 -29.05
C ASP A 16 -17.18 -16.42 -27.96
N LYS A 17 -17.90 -16.81 -26.90
CA LYS A 17 -18.24 -15.96 -25.74
C LYS A 17 -17.14 -15.95 -24.68
N LEU A 18 -16.37 -17.03 -24.56
CA LEU A 18 -15.40 -17.19 -23.48
C LEU A 18 -14.25 -16.19 -23.64
N PHE A 19 -13.75 -16.02 -24.87
CA PHE A 19 -12.71 -15.03 -25.15
C PHE A 19 -13.16 -13.60 -24.81
N ALA A 20 -14.39 -13.23 -25.18
CA ALA A 20 -14.94 -11.92 -24.89
C ALA A 20 -15.17 -11.68 -23.37
N LEU A 21 -15.65 -12.69 -22.64
CA LEU A 21 -15.75 -12.64 -21.18
C LEU A 21 -14.38 -12.43 -20.53
N LYS A 22 -13.35 -13.19 -20.93
CA LYS A 22 -11.98 -13.01 -20.43
C LYS A 22 -11.50 -11.56 -20.63
N THR A 23 -11.78 -10.99 -21.80
CA THR A 23 -11.41 -9.60 -22.11
C THR A 23 -12.12 -8.60 -21.21
N LEU A 24 -13.43 -8.76 -20.94
CA LEU A 24 -14.18 -7.89 -20.03
C LEU A 24 -13.68 -7.99 -18.59
N PHE A 25 -13.42 -9.20 -18.10
CA PHE A 25 -12.87 -9.41 -16.77
C PHE A 25 -11.48 -8.76 -16.64
N PHE A 26 -10.66 -8.84 -17.68
CA PHE A 26 -9.38 -8.13 -17.75
C PHE A 26 -9.56 -6.61 -17.63
N HIS A 27 -10.45 -6.00 -18.43
CA HIS A 27 -10.73 -4.56 -18.36
C HIS A 27 -11.34 -4.11 -17.02
N SER A 28 -12.12 -4.98 -16.36
CA SER A 28 -12.78 -4.68 -15.08
C SER A 28 -11.79 -4.38 -13.93
N LYS A 29 -10.52 -4.80 -14.07
CA LYS A 29 -9.47 -4.52 -13.09
C LYS A 29 -9.19 -3.03 -12.93
N THR A 30 -9.18 -2.29 -14.04
CA THR A 30 -8.89 -0.86 -14.08
C THR A 30 -10.17 -0.01 -14.13
N HIS A 31 -11.34 -0.63 -14.35
CA HIS A 31 -12.63 0.04 -14.48
C HIS A 31 -13.64 -0.45 -13.43
N PRO A 32 -13.77 0.23 -12.27
CA PRO A 32 -14.63 -0.21 -11.17
C PRO A 32 -16.10 -0.41 -11.55
N GLN A 33 -16.65 0.46 -12.39
CA GLN A 33 -18.05 0.37 -12.82
C GLN A 33 -18.33 -0.92 -13.63
N LEU A 34 -17.39 -1.34 -14.47
CA LEU A 34 -17.50 -2.60 -15.22
C LEU A 34 -17.44 -3.81 -14.28
N ARG A 35 -16.55 -3.78 -13.28
CA ARG A 35 -16.46 -4.84 -12.26
C ARG A 35 -17.74 -4.98 -11.45
N ASP A 36 -18.31 -3.86 -11.02
CA ASP A 36 -19.55 -3.85 -10.23
C ASP A 36 -20.74 -4.32 -11.07
N PHE A 37 -20.76 -3.97 -12.37
CA PHE A 37 -21.74 -4.50 -13.32
C PHE A 37 -21.64 -6.02 -13.48
N LEU A 38 -20.44 -6.58 -13.71
CA LEU A 38 -20.27 -8.04 -13.87
C LEU A 38 -20.71 -8.82 -12.63
N ARG A 39 -20.48 -8.28 -11.41
CA ARG A 39 -20.99 -8.86 -10.17
C ARG A 39 -22.51 -8.80 -10.11
N SER A 40 -23.09 -7.62 -10.36
CA SER A 40 -24.54 -7.42 -10.33
C SER A 40 -25.26 -8.30 -11.37
N ALA A 41 -24.64 -8.51 -12.54
CA ALA A 41 -25.13 -9.42 -13.57
C ALA A 41 -25.19 -10.86 -13.04
N CYS A 42 -24.12 -11.32 -12.38
CA CYS A 42 -24.07 -12.63 -11.73
C CYS A 42 -25.17 -12.80 -10.68
N ASP A 43 -25.32 -11.82 -9.79
CA ASP A 43 -26.35 -11.83 -8.73
C ASP A 43 -27.77 -11.91 -9.31
N VAL A 44 -28.04 -11.15 -10.36
CA VAL A 44 -29.34 -11.18 -11.04
C VAL A 44 -29.61 -12.55 -11.67
N ILE A 45 -28.61 -13.17 -12.29
CA ILE A 45 -28.76 -14.53 -12.84
C ILE A 45 -29.09 -15.50 -11.72
N HIS A 46 -28.34 -15.53 -10.62
CA HIS A 46 -28.65 -16.39 -9.47
C HIS A 46 -30.07 -16.18 -8.93
N CYS A 47 -30.50 -14.92 -8.80
CA CYS A 47 -31.86 -14.59 -8.38
C CYS A 47 -32.92 -15.17 -9.33
N GLN A 48 -32.72 -15.06 -10.64
CA GLN A 48 -33.64 -15.64 -11.63
C GLN A 48 -33.63 -17.18 -11.61
N LEU A 49 -32.47 -17.82 -11.40
CA LEU A 49 -32.37 -19.28 -11.30
C LEU A 49 -33.23 -19.87 -10.17
N CYS A 50 -33.44 -19.13 -9.08
CA CYS A 50 -34.34 -19.53 -7.99
C CYS A 50 -35.80 -19.66 -8.42
N THR A 51 -36.20 -19.00 -9.51
CA THR A 51 -37.58 -19.03 -10.05
C THR A 51 -37.80 -20.15 -11.08
N LEU A 52 -36.73 -20.78 -11.56
CA LEU A 52 -36.79 -21.85 -12.56
C LEU A 52 -37.13 -23.22 -11.95
N LEU A 53 -37.64 -24.12 -12.78
CA LEU A 53 -37.84 -25.52 -12.42
C LEU A 53 -36.50 -26.21 -12.10
N PRO A 54 -36.45 -27.24 -11.23
CA PRO A 54 -35.20 -27.90 -10.86
C PRO A 54 -34.36 -28.38 -12.05
N GLU A 55 -34.99 -28.93 -13.09
CA GLU A 55 -34.32 -29.40 -14.31
C GLU A 55 -33.69 -28.25 -15.11
N GLU A 56 -34.36 -27.09 -15.16
CA GLU A 56 -33.87 -25.89 -15.84
C GLU A 56 -32.71 -25.25 -15.07
N ARG A 57 -32.82 -25.22 -13.74
CA ARG A 57 -31.76 -24.75 -12.85
C ARG A 57 -30.51 -25.63 -12.95
N GLY A 58 -30.70 -26.96 -13.05
CA GLY A 58 -29.61 -27.93 -13.17
C GLY A 58 -28.70 -27.69 -14.37
N ILE A 59 -29.21 -27.10 -15.47
CA ILE A 59 -28.44 -26.78 -16.68
C ILE A 59 -27.32 -25.77 -16.38
N PHE A 60 -27.61 -24.76 -15.56
CA PHE A 60 -26.61 -23.77 -15.15
C PHE A 60 -25.57 -24.36 -14.20
N GLY A 61 -25.91 -25.45 -13.48
CA GLY A 61 -25.13 -25.99 -12.36
C GLY A 61 -24.73 -24.93 -11.33
N ASN A 62 -23.67 -25.21 -10.57
CA ASN A 62 -23.07 -24.25 -9.65
C ASN A 62 -21.98 -23.45 -10.35
N PHE A 63 -21.95 -22.14 -10.14
CA PHE A 63 -20.89 -21.24 -10.59
C PHE A 63 -20.82 -20.05 -9.62
N ASP A 64 -19.63 -19.54 -9.35
CA ASP A 64 -19.44 -18.38 -8.46
C ASP A 64 -19.36 -17.05 -9.24
N ASP A 65 -19.00 -17.12 -10.52
CA ASP A 65 -18.87 -15.96 -11.40
C ASP A 65 -19.21 -16.30 -12.87
N LEU A 66 -19.36 -15.25 -13.69
CA LEU A 66 -19.73 -15.39 -15.11
C LEU A 66 -18.64 -15.98 -15.99
N LEU A 67 -17.37 -15.92 -15.55
CA LEU A 67 -16.28 -16.52 -16.28
C LEU A 67 -16.32 -18.04 -16.13
N GLU A 68 -16.62 -18.54 -14.93
CA GLU A 68 -16.85 -19.96 -14.67
C GLU A 68 -18.04 -20.51 -15.47
N LEU A 69 -19.16 -19.77 -15.47
CA LEU A 69 -20.32 -20.12 -16.30
C LEU A 69 -19.95 -20.17 -17.80
N GLY A 70 -19.18 -19.18 -18.28
CA GLY A 70 -18.70 -19.14 -19.67
C GLY A 70 -17.73 -20.27 -20.03
N GLN A 71 -16.86 -20.68 -19.10
CA GLN A 71 -15.94 -21.81 -19.30
C GLN A 71 -16.69 -23.13 -19.41
N ARG A 72 -17.72 -23.34 -18.57
CA ARG A 72 -18.57 -24.52 -18.63
C ARG A 72 -19.33 -24.57 -19.95
N TYR A 73 -19.97 -23.46 -20.32
CA TYR A 73 -20.67 -23.31 -21.60
C TYR A 73 -19.78 -23.67 -22.80
N ALA A 74 -18.50 -23.25 -22.80
CA ALA A 74 -17.58 -23.53 -23.90
C ALA A 74 -17.12 -25.00 -24.00
N LYS A 75 -17.29 -25.81 -22.95
CA LYS A 75 -16.91 -27.23 -22.93
C LYS A 75 -18.03 -28.17 -23.39
N GLU A 76 -19.26 -27.68 -23.49
CA GLU A 76 -20.42 -28.50 -23.89
C GLU A 76 -20.46 -28.73 -25.41
N GLU A 77 -20.74 -29.97 -25.83
CA GLU A 77 -20.87 -30.33 -27.25
C GLU A 77 -22.12 -29.69 -27.89
N PHE A 78 -23.20 -29.57 -27.12
CA PHE A 78 -24.47 -28.93 -27.50
C PHE A 78 -24.92 -27.96 -26.41
N PRO A 79 -24.32 -26.75 -26.35
CA PRO A 79 -24.57 -25.83 -25.25
C PRO A 79 -26.00 -25.28 -25.25
N ASP A 80 -26.59 -25.11 -24.07
CA ASP A 80 -27.96 -24.60 -23.95
C ASP A 80 -28.04 -23.08 -24.22
N GLU A 81 -28.91 -22.67 -25.15
CA GLU A 81 -29.08 -21.27 -25.54
C GLU A 81 -29.55 -20.37 -24.40
N MET A 82 -30.15 -20.90 -23.32
CA MET A 82 -30.47 -20.08 -22.14
C MET A 82 -29.21 -19.43 -21.56
N ILE A 83 -28.12 -20.21 -21.44
CA ILE A 83 -26.83 -19.70 -20.99
C ILE A 83 -26.23 -18.80 -22.09
N GLY A 84 -26.35 -19.21 -23.35
CA GLY A 84 -25.88 -18.46 -24.50
C GLY A 84 -26.42 -17.03 -24.57
N TYR A 85 -27.73 -16.85 -24.33
CA TYR A 85 -28.43 -15.56 -24.35
C TYR A 85 -27.96 -14.66 -23.22
N VAL A 86 -27.86 -15.19 -22.00
CA VAL A 86 -27.41 -14.43 -20.83
C VAL A 86 -25.96 -13.98 -20.99
N LEU A 87 -25.06 -14.87 -21.43
CA LEU A 87 -23.65 -14.54 -21.60
C LEU A 87 -23.46 -13.48 -22.69
N ILE A 88 -24.09 -13.62 -23.86
CA ILE A 88 -23.92 -12.65 -24.94
C ILE A 88 -24.52 -11.28 -24.59
N THR A 89 -25.70 -11.24 -23.94
CA THR A 89 -26.29 -9.99 -23.46
C THR A 89 -25.39 -9.31 -22.43
N THR A 90 -24.83 -10.08 -21.48
CA THR A 90 -23.89 -9.54 -20.48
C THR A 90 -22.64 -8.97 -21.15
N ILE A 91 -22.04 -9.71 -22.08
CA ILE A 91 -20.84 -9.28 -22.79
C ILE A 91 -21.10 -7.97 -23.54
N GLN A 92 -22.19 -7.93 -24.30
CA GLN A 92 -22.57 -6.77 -25.11
C GLN A 92 -22.83 -5.51 -24.27
N VAL A 93 -23.52 -5.65 -23.14
CA VAL A 93 -23.75 -4.54 -22.20
C VAL A 93 -22.46 -4.12 -21.50
N GLY A 94 -21.62 -5.08 -21.11
CA GLY A 94 -20.30 -4.80 -20.52
C GLY A 94 -19.39 -4.05 -21.48
N ASP A 95 -19.36 -4.44 -22.75
CA ASP A 95 -18.62 -3.75 -23.80
C ASP A 95 -19.22 -2.36 -24.10
N LEU A 96 -20.56 -2.21 -24.07
CA LEU A 96 -21.21 -0.89 -24.19
C LEU A 96 -20.77 0.05 -23.06
N LEU A 97 -20.79 -0.44 -21.82
CA LEU A 97 -20.35 0.31 -20.65
C LEU A 97 -18.88 0.70 -20.75
N PHE A 98 -18.01 -0.24 -21.15
CA PHE A 98 -16.59 0.03 -21.36
C PHE A 98 -16.35 1.06 -22.47
N HIS A 99 -17.04 0.92 -23.61
CA HIS A 99 -16.91 1.83 -24.74
C HIS A 99 -17.31 3.28 -24.39
N LYS A 100 -18.39 3.47 -23.64
CA LYS A 100 -18.83 4.80 -23.17
C LYS A 100 -17.99 5.38 -22.04
N LEU A 101 -17.13 4.58 -21.40
CA LEU A 101 -16.09 5.09 -20.50
C LEU A 101 -14.87 5.61 -21.26
N THR A 102 -14.65 5.18 -22.50
CA THR A 102 -13.48 5.52 -23.31
C THR A 102 -13.73 6.62 -24.35
N GLU A 103 -14.98 6.87 -24.73
CA GLU A 103 -15.33 7.82 -25.80
C GLU A 103 -16.58 8.67 -25.49
N ASP A 104 -16.48 9.98 -25.72
CA ASP A 104 -17.60 10.95 -25.69
C ASP A 104 -18.03 11.29 -27.13
N ASN A 105 -18.98 10.53 -27.71
CA ASN A 105 -19.48 10.78 -29.07
C ASN A 105 -20.98 11.09 -29.10
N ILE A 106 -21.33 12.18 -29.80
CA ILE A 106 -22.68 12.79 -29.89
C ILE A 106 -23.54 12.17 -31.01
N ASN A 107 -22.98 11.30 -31.89
CA ASN A 107 -23.67 10.72 -33.05
C ASN A 107 -23.60 9.17 -33.10
N THR A 108 -24.05 8.51 -32.03
CA THR A 108 -24.03 7.05 -31.89
C THR A 108 -25.39 6.41 -32.25
N HIS A 109 -25.38 5.37 -33.09
CA HIS A 109 -26.58 4.65 -33.56
C HIS A 109 -26.47 3.14 -33.29
N PRO A 110 -27.36 2.56 -32.45
CA PRO A 110 -27.32 1.14 -32.16
C PRO A 110 -27.99 0.30 -33.25
N LEU A 111 -27.36 -0.82 -33.62
CA LEU A 111 -27.87 -1.83 -34.56
C LEU A 111 -27.84 -3.20 -33.87
N GLY A 112 -29.02 -3.73 -33.55
CA GLY A 112 -29.16 -5.06 -32.94
C GLY A 112 -29.64 -6.12 -33.92
N LEU A 113 -29.06 -7.32 -33.86
CA LEU A 113 -29.49 -8.50 -34.61
C LEU A 113 -29.94 -9.61 -33.66
N CYS A 114 -31.15 -10.15 -33.86
CA CYS A 114 -31.75 -11.17 -32.99
C CYS A 114 -31.65 -10.76 -31.50
N ILE A 115 -31.03 -11.58 -30.64
CA ILE A 115 -30.85 -11.29 -29.21
C ILE A 115 -30.08 -9.99 -28.94
N GLY A 116 -29.23 -9.55 -29.87
CA GLY A 116 -28.49 -8.30 -29.78
C GLY A 116 -29.40 -7.07 -29.70
N LEU A 117 -30.67 -7.18 -30.11
CA LEU A 117 -31.67 -6.13 -29.90
C LEU A 117 -31.91 -5.82 -28.41
N LEU A 118 -31.82 -6.82 -27.53
CA LEU A 118 -31.96 -6.62 -26.10
C LEU A 118 -30.83 -5.71 -25.56
N ALA A 119 -29.58 -6.00 -25.88
CA ALA A 119 -28.46 -5.14 -25.49
C ALA A 119 -28.50 -3.77 -26.19
N ALA A 120 -28.90 -3.72 -27.46
CA ALA A 120 -29.09 -2.48 -28.20
C ALA A 120 -30.16 -1.57 -27.56
N SER A 121 -31.22 -2.15 -26.96
CA SER A 121 -32.25 -1.37 -26.26
C SER A 121 -31.69 -0.59 -25.06
N VAL A 122 -30.62 -1.10 -24.41
CA VAL A 122 -29.92 -0.36 -23.35
C VAL A 122 -29.29 0.90 -23.93
N ALA A 123 -28.59 0.81 -25.06
CA ALA A 123 -27.95 1.94 -25.70
C ALA A 123 -28.95 3.04 -26.14
N VAL A 124 -30.20 2.66 -26.44
CA VAL A 124 -31.28 3.61 -26.79
C VAL A 124 -31.90 4.25 -25.56
N ALA A 125 -32.04 3.50 -24.47
CA ALA A 125 -32.80 3.92 -23.29
C ALA A 125 -31.99 4.74 -22.29
N VAL A 126 -30.66 4.59 -22.27
CA VAL A 126 -29.78 5.26 -21.31
C VAL A 126 -29.67 6.76 -21.58
N ARG A 127 -29.69 7.55 -20.51
CA ARG A 127 -29.46 9.01 -20.57
C ARG A 127 -28.00 9.37 -20.35
N ASP A 128 -27.32 8.56 -19.56
CA ASP A 128 -25.89 8.68 -19.26
C ASP A 128 -25.27 7.31 -18.97
N THR A 129 -23.94 7.26 -18.92
CA THR A 129 -23.15 6.04 -18.72
C THR A 129 -23.46 5.33 -17.40
N SER A 130 -23.93 6.06 -16.36
CA SER A 130 -24.23 5.48 -15.05
C SER A 130 -25.51 4.63 -15.03
N GLU A 131 -26.41 4.82 -16.01
CA GLU A 131 -27.64 4.03 -16.14
C GLU A 131 -27.43 2.68 -16.85
N ILE A 132 -26.36 2.55 -17.67
CA ILE A 132 -26.08 1.34 -18.47
C ILE A 132 -26.04 0.09 -17.58
N ALA A 133 -25.36 0.16 -16.44
CA ALA A 133 -25.24 -0.99 -15.54
C ALA A 133 -26.60 -1.42 -14.97
N LYS A 134 -27.44 -0.46 -14.53
CA LYS A 134 -28.75 -0.73 -13.94
C LYS A 134 -29.70 -1.32 -14.98
N LEU A 135 -29.86 -0.66 -16.12
CA LEU A 135 -30.70 -1.15 -17.22
C LEU A 135 -30.19 -2.48 -17.75
N GLY A 136 -28.87 -2.61 -17.89
CA GLY A 136 -28.18 -3.84 -18.25
C GLY A 136 -28.61 -5.05 -17.44
N THR A 137 -28.64 -4.93 -16.11
CA THR A 137 -29.08 -6.03 -15.23
C THR A 137 -30.53 -6.45 -15.45
N VAL A 138 -31.43 -5.49 -15.71
CA VAL A 138 -32.84 -5.78 -16.05
C VAL A 138 -32.93 -6.51 -17.38
N ILE A 139 -32.18 -6.07 -18.40
CA ILE A 139 -32.15 -6.70 -19.71
C ILE A 139 -31.56 -8.11 -19.64
N ILE A 140 -30.57 -8.38 -18.79
CA ILE A 140 -30.04 -9.73 -18.55
C ILE A 140 -31.12 -10.66 -17.98
N ALA A 141 -31.93 -10.19 -17.02
CA ALA A 141 -33.05 -10.97 -16.49
C ALA A 141 -34.10 -11.29 -17.56
N ILE A 142 -34.42 -10.32 -18.42
CA ILE A 142 -35.34 -10.49 -19.56
C ILE A 142 -34.77 -11.50 -20.57
N SER A 143 -33.47 -11.40 -20.87
CA SER A 143 -32.76 -12.31 -21.77
C SER A 143 -32.84 -13.77 -21.29
N LEU A 144 -32.65 -13.99 -19.98
CA LEU A 144 -32.81 -15.31 -19.37
C LEU A 144 -34.26 -15.83 -19.49
N ARG A 145 -35.25 -15.00 -19.12
CA ARG A 145 -36.67 -15.40 -19.19
C ARG A 145 -37.13 -15.66 -20.62
N LEU A 146 -36.63 -14.90 -21.59
CA LEU A 146 -36.82 -15.17 -23.02
C LEU A 146 -36.23 -16.53 -23.41
N GLY A 147 -34.99 -16.81 -23.01
CA GLY A 147 -34.33 -18.10 -23.24
C GLY A 147 -35.16 -19.27 -22.70
N VAL A 148 -35.66 -19.14 -21.46
CA VAL A 148 -36.54 -20.13 -20.82
C VAL A 148 -37.83 -20.34 -21.60
N ALA A 149 -38.52 -19.26 -21.98
CA ALA A 149 -39.78 -19.35 -22.71
C ALA A 149 -39.61 -19.99 -24.10
N VAL A 150 -38.59 -19.58 -24.84
CA VAL A 150 -38.24 -20.14 -26.15
C VAL A 150 -37.87 -21.62 -26.02
N ARG A 151 -37.06 -21.97 -25.02
CA ARG A 151 -36.67 -23.36 -24.74
C ARG A 151 -37.86 -24.24 -24.42
N ARG A 152 -38.73 -23.81 -23.50
CA ARG A 152 -39.96 -24.54 -23.14
C ARG A 152 -40.82 -24.81 -24.37
N ARG A 153 -41.03 -23.79 -25.22
CA ARG A 153 -41.77 -23.93 -26.48
C ARG A 153 -41.14 -24.97 -27.40
N SER A 154 -39.82 -24.94 -27.61
CA SER A 154 -39.11 -25.93 -28.41
C SER A 154 -39.28 -27.35 -27.89
N ARG A 155 -39.14 -27.56 -26.58
CA ARG A 155 -39.25 -28.89 -25.96
C ARG A 155 -40.65 -29.46 -26.00
N CYS A 156 -41.68 -28.62 -25.91
CA CYS A 156 -43.07 -29.06 -26.11
C CYS A 156 -43.31 -29.59 -27.53
N ILE A 157 -42.51 -29.20 -28.52
CA ILE A 157 -42.63 -29.65 -29.91
C ILE A 157 -41.73 -30.86 -30.18
N GLU A 158 -40.47 -30.82 -29.71
CA GLU A 158 -39.52 -31.93 -29.79
C GLU A 158 -38.51 -31.85 -28.63
N ASP A 159 -38.54 -32.86 -27.75
CA ASP A 159 -37.66 -32.93 -26.59
C ASP A 159 -36.29 -33.53 -26.93
N THR A 160 -35.44 -32.76 -27.63
CA THR A 160 -34.04 -33.14 -27.91
C THR A 160 -33.08 -31.97 -27.72
N GLN A 161 -31.80 -32.25 -27.44
CA GLN A 161 -30.73 -31.23 -27.33
C GLN A 161 -30.08 -30.88 -28.68
N ARG A 162 -30.64 -31.34 -29.80
CA ARG A 162 -30.09 -31.09 -31.15
C ARG A 162 -30.52 -29.72 -31.67
N SER A 163 -29.76 -29.21 -32.63
CA SER A 163 -29.96 -27.88 -33.21
C SER A 163 -31.28 -27.73 -33.95
N TRP A 164 -32.00 -26.64 -33.68
CA TRP A 164 -33.18 -26.21 -34.43
C TRP A 164 -32.85 -25.31 -35.63
N GLY A 165 -31.60 -25.17 -36.05
CA GLY A 165 -31.23 -24.21 -37.08
C GLY A 165 -30.21 -24.75 -38.07
N CYS A 166 -30.43 -24.46 -39.35
CA CYS A 166 -29.54 -24.83 -40.44
C CYS A 166 -29.42 -23.69 -41.47
N ILE A 167 -28.20 -23.29 -41.81
CA ILE A 167 -27.93 -22.31 -42.87
C ILE A 167 -27.94 -23.03 -44.22
N LEU A 168 -28.76 -22.56 -45.16
CA LEU A 168 -28.78 -23.00 -46.55
C LEU A 168 -28.11 -21.96 -47.45
N PHE A 169 -27.21 -22.40 -48.33
CA PHE A 169 -26.51 -21.53 -49.28
C PHE A 169 -27.10 -21.67 -50.69
N GLY A 170 -27.16 -20.56 -51.44
CA GLY A 170 -27.46 -20.58 -52.87
C GLY A 170 -28.95 -20.70 -53.26
N LEU A 171 -29.88 -20.68 -52.31
CA LEU A 171 -31.32 -20.57 -52.59
C LEU A 171 -31.85 -19.18 -52.22
N LYS A 172 -32.60 -18.56 -53.13
CA LYS A 172 -33.33 -17.32 -52.83
C LYS A 172 -34.50 -17.62 -51.89
N PHE A 173 -34.81 -16.69 -50.99
CA PHE A 173 -35.86 -16.84 -49.98
C PHE A 173 -37.20 -17.36 -50.54
N TRP A 174 -37.73 -16.72 -51.59
CA TRP A 174 -39.03 -17.09 -52.18
C TRP A 174 -39.03 -18.48 -52.85
N ASP A 175 -37.89 -18.94 -53.36
CA ASP A 175 -37.77 -20.28 -53.92
C ASP A 175 -37.70 -21.32 -52.80
N LEU A 176 -37.08 -20.97 -51.68
CA LEU A 176 -37.04 -21.79 -50.48
C LEU A 176 -38.41 -21.88 -49.80
N GLU A 177 -39.18 -20.80 -49.69
CA GLU A 177 -40.52 -20.84 -49.10
C GLU A 177 -41.45 -21.79 -49.85
N LYS A 178 -41.46 -21.77 -51.19
CA LYS A 178 -42.25 -22.72 -51.98
C LYS A 178 -41.86 -24.18 -51.72
N LYS A 179 -40.55 -24.45 -51.61
CA LYS A 179 -40.04 -25.79 -51.28
C LYS A 179 -40.42 -26.20 -49.86
N LEU A 180 -40.38 -25.28 -48.90
CA LEU A 180 -40.79 -25.53 -47.53
C LEU A 180 -42.30 -25.79 -47.43
N GLU A 181 -43.13 -25.04 -48.14
CA GLU A 181 -44.59 -25.29 -48.19
C GLU A 181 -44.93 -26.69 -48.67
N GLU A 182 -44.23 -27.18 -49.71
CA GLU A 182 -44.44 -28.54 -50.21
C GLU A 182 -43.88 -29.60 -49.25
N PHE A 183 -42.67 -29.41 -48.73
CA PHE A 183 -42.03 -30.30 -47.77
C PHE A 183 -42.85 -30.45 -46.46
N ASN A 184 -43.38 -29.33 -45.95
CA ASN A 184 -44.10 -29.26 -44.68
C ASN A 184 -45.45 -29.97 -44.68
N LYS A 185 -46.04 -30.29 -45.85
CA LYS A 185 -47.28 -31.08 -45.94
C LYS A 185 -47.16 -32.45 -45.29
N ASN A 186 -45.94 -32.97 -45.14
CA ASN A 186 -45.65 -34.25 -44.49
C ASN A 186 -45.65 -34.20 -42.96
N PHE A 187 -45.78 -33.01 -42.35
CA PHE A 187 -45.65 -32.81 -40.91
C PHE A 187 -46.82 -32.00 -40.34
N PRO A 188 -47.20 -32.22 -39.06
CA PRO A 188 -48.17 -31.36 -38.39
C PRO A 188 -47.61 -29.94 -38.22
N LYS A 189 -48.50 -28.94 -38.21
CA LYS A 189 -48.13 -27.51 -38.25
C LYS A 189 -47.06 -27.07 -37.24
N PRO A 190 -47.07 -27.47 -35.96
CA PRO A 190 -46.01 -27.10 -35.01
C PRO A 190 -44.62 -27.64 -35.35
N ARG A 191 -44.54 -28.64 -36.24
CA ARG A 191 -43.29 -29.30 -36.63
C ARG A 191 -42.74 -28.84 -37.98
N TRP A 192 -43.35 -27.81 -38.57
CA TRP A 192 -42.94 -27.27 -39.86
C TRP A 192 -41.54 -26.66 -39.79
N ALA A 193 -40.77 -26.84 -40.86
CA ALA A 193 -39.54 -26.10 -41.09
C ALA A 193 -39.86 -24.74 -41.74
N TYR A 194 -39.18 -23.67 -41.34
CA TYR A 194 -39.50 -22.31 -41.75
C TYR A 194 -38.23 -21.45 -41.90
N ALA A 195 -38.23 -20.53 -42.85
CA ALA A 195 -37.15 -19.56 -43.00
C ALA A 195 -37.25 -18.48 -41.91
N GLY A 196 -36.28 -18.45 -40.99
CA GLY A 196 -36.30 -17.51 -39.86
C GLY A 196 -35.33 -16.33 -40.00
N VAL A 197 -34.20 -16.52 -40.69
CA VAL A 197 -33.23 -15.44 -40.96
C VAL A 197 -32.83 -15.49 -42.42
N SER A 198 -32.93 -14.38 -43.14
CA SER A 198 -32.58 -14.33 -44.56
C SER A 198 -31.62 -13.18 -44.87
N THR A 199 -30.71 -13.47 -45.80
CA THR A 199 -29.90 -12.48 -46.51
C THR A 199 -30.06 -12.66 -48.02
N LYS A 200 -29.47 -11.77 -48.83
CA LYS A 200 -29.36 -11.94 -50.29
C LYS A 200 -28.55 -13.17 -50.71
N SER A 201 -27.74 -13.75 -49.82
CA SER A 201 -26.75 -14.80 -50.14
C SER A 201 -27.01 -16.17 -49.49
N TRP A 202 -27.72 -16.20 -48.37
CA TRP A 202 -28.05 -17.42 -47.61
C TRP A 202 -29.31 -17.21 -46.77
N THR A 203 -29.96 -18.30 -46.39
CA THR A 203 -31.13 -18.30 -45.50
C THR A 203 -30.95 -19.35 -44.41
N THR A 204 -31.20 -18.98 -43.15
CA THR A 204 -31.29 -19.92 -42.04
C THR A 204 -32.72 -20.43 -41.93
N VAL A 205 -32.86 -21.74 -42.02
CA VAL A 205 -34.11 -22.46 -41.79
C VAL A 205 -34.10 -23.01 -40.38
N PHE A 206 -35.24 -22.85 -39.70
CA PHE A 206 -35.48 -23.40 -38.38
C PHE A 206 -36.55 -24.48 -38.44
N GLY A 207 -36.53 -25.39 -37.48
CA GLY A 207 -37.53 -26.45 -37.34
C GLY A 207 -37.08 -27.49 -36.32
N PRO A 208 -37.96 -28.42 -35.92
CA PRO A 208 -37.57 -29.51 -35.03
C PRO A 208 -36.37 -30.28 -35.61
N PRO A 209 -35.41 -30.73 -34.79
CA PRO A 209 -34.18 -31.34 -35.29
C PRO A 209 -34.40 -32.52 -36.24
N SER A 210 -35.38 -33.39 -35.95
CA SER A 210 -35.75 -34.47 -36.87
C SER A 210 -36.33 -33.97 -38.20
N THR A 211 -37.17 -32.93 -38.19
CA THR A 211 -37.71 -32.30 -39.41
C THR A 211 -36.59 -31.67 -40.24
N LEU A 212 -35.65 -30.96 -39.60
CA LEU A 212 -34.51 -30.35 -40.28
C LEU A 212 -33.58 -31.38 -40.90
N GLN A 213 -33.34 -32.50 -40.21
CA GLN A 213 -32.56 -33.60 -40.77
C GLN A 213 -33.21 -34.16 -42.04
N SER A 214 -34.52 -34.36 -42.03
CA SER A 214 -35.27 -34.75 -43.23
C SER A 214 -35.21 -33.70 -44.34
N LEU A 215 -35.29 -32.41 -43.99
CA LEU A 215 -35.21 -31.30 -44.94
C LEU A 215 -33.84 -31.25 -45.63
N CYS A 216 -32.76 -31.34 -44.87
CA CYS A 216 -31.39 -31.34 -45.39
C CYS A 216 -31.10 -32.54 -46.29
N THR A 217 -31.82 -33.65 -46.11
CA THR A 217 -31.76 -34.81 -47.00
C THR A 217 -32.59 -34.60 -48.27
N ALA A 218 -33.70 -33.88 -48.18
CA ALA A 218 -34.64 -33.64 -49.28
C ALA A 218 -34.24 -32.47 -50.20
N ILE A 219 -33.55 -31.46 -49.68
CA ILE A 219 -33.08 -30.29 -50.43
C ILE A 219 -31.58 -30.43 -50.72
N ASP A 220 -31.25 -30.75 -51.97
CA ASP A 220 -29.88 -30.91 -52.47
C ASP A 220 -29.15 -29.56 -52.62
N VAL A 221 -28.83 -28.91 -51.50
CA VAL A 221 -28.03 -27.67 -51.45
C VAL A 221 -27.00 -27.71 -50.32
N PRO A 222 -25.87 -27.00 -50.48
CA PRO A 222 -24.89 -26.87 -49.39
C PRO A 222 -25.55 -26.25 -48.16
N HIS A 223 -25.31 -26.88 -47.01
CA HIS A 223 -25.91 -26.45 -45.76
C HIS A 223 -24.95 -26.62 -44.57
N LYS A 224 -25.18 -25.85 -43.50
CA LYS A 224 -24.41 -25.90 -42.25
C LYS A 224 -25.36 -25.88 -41.06
N LEU A 225 -25.32 -26.93 -40.24
CA LEU A 225 -26.05 -26.97 -38.97
C LEU A 225 -25.47 -25.95 -38.00
N LEU A 226 -26.35 -25.27 -37.26
CA LEU A 226 -25.94 -24.42 -36.14
C LEU A 226 -25.63 -25.28 -34.92
N THR A 227 -24.74 -24.82 -34.05
CA THR A 227 -24.32 -25.58 -32.86
C THR A 227 -25.38 -25.62 -31.76
N SER A 228 -26.25 -24.61 -31.72
CA SER A 228 -27.44 -24.62 -30.87
C SER A 228 -28.44 -23.58 -31.39
N ALA A 229 -29.70 -23.95 -31.46
CA ALA A 229 -30.79 -23.05 -31.82
C ALA A 229 -32.07 -23.63 -31.22
N ASN A 230 -32.95 -22.75 -30.76
CA ASN A 230 -34.32 -23.07 -30.40
C ASN A 230 -35.29 -22.49 -31.44
N ALA A 231 -36.59 -22.67 -31.25
CA ALA A 231 -37.64 -22.17 -32.11
C ALA A 231 -37.80 -20.65 -31.93
N VAL A 232 -37.02 -19.87 -32.68
CA VAL A 232 -37.09 -18.39 -32.77
C VAL A 232 -37.58 -17.97 -34.16
N HIS A 233 -38.00 -16.71 -34.32
CA HIS A 233 -38.52 -16.19 -35.59
C HIS A 233 -39.68 -17.01 -36.19
N ALA A 234 -40.52 -17.59 -35.32
CA ALA A 234 -41.44 -18.67 -35.67
C ALA A 234 -42.90 -18.19 -35.78
N SER A 235 -43.25 -17.57 -36.91
CA SER A 235 -44.56 -16.91 -37.09
C SER A 235 -45.77 -17.85 -37.01
N HIS A 236 -45.56 -19.14 -37.26
CA HIS A 236 -46.60 -20.18 -37.27
C HIS A 236 -46.77 -20.88 -35.91
N LEU A 237 -45.88 -20.64 -34.95
CA LEU A 237 -45.94 -21.20 -33.60
C LEU A 237 -46.74 -20.28 -32.67
N VAL A 238 -47.18 -20.85 -31.54
CA VAL A 238 -47.93 -20.11 -30.52
C VAL A 238 -47.09 -18.93 -29.98
N PRO A 239 -47.69 -17.72 -29.88
CA PRO A 239 -47.09 -16.57 -29.23
C PRO A 239 -46.53 -16.87 -27.84
N LEU A 240 -45.32 -16.41 -27.55
CA LEU A 240 -44.76 -16.45 -26.20
C LEU A 240 -45.49 -15.45 -25.28
N ASP A 241 -45.53 -15.76 -23.98
CA ASP A 241 -46.03 -14.82 -22.96
C ASP A 241 -44.98 -13.71 -22.72
N ILE A 242 -45.18 -12.58 -23.41
CA ILE A 242 -44.28 -11.43 -23.33
C ILE A 242 -44.34 -10.80 -21.93
N SER A 243 -45.47 -10.87 -21.23
CA SER A 243 -45.61 -10.30 -19.88
C SER A 243 -44.72 -11.04 -18.88
N PHE A 244 -44.68 -12.38 -18.96
CA PHE A 244 -43.74 -13.19 -18.20
C PHE A 244 -42.27 -12.83 -18.51
N ILE A 245 -41.95 -12.70 -19.81
CA ILE A 245 -40.58 -12.42 -20.27
C ILE A 245 -40.08 -11.07 -19.77
N LEU A 246 -40.90 -10.01 -19.87
CA LEU A 246 -40.53 -8.66 -19.42
C LEU A 246 -40.59 -8.55 -17.89
N GLY A 247 -41.65 -9.09 -17.27
CA GLY A 247 -41.93 -9.04 -15.83
C GLY A 247 -42.03 -7.63 -15.27
N ASP A 248 -41.99 -7.53 -13.95
CA ASP A 248 -42.31 -6.30 -13.23
C ASP A 248 -41.03 -5.55 -12.84
N SER A 249 -40.70 -4.49 -13.58
CA SER A 249 -39.64 -3.55 -13.21
C SER A 249 -40.09 -2.11 -13.46
N PRO A 250 -40.01 -1.22 -12.45
CA PRO A 250 -40.42 0.18 -12.60
C PRO A 250 -39.73 0.91 -13.74
N VAL A 251 -38.50 0.50 -14.09
CA VAL A 251 -37.71 1.15 -15.13
C VAL A 251 -38.29 0.96 -16.54
N LEU A 252 -39.09 -0.09 -16.76
CA LEU A 252 -39.68 -0.40 -18.06
C LEU A 252 -40.71 0.66 -18.49
N GLY A 253 -41.40 1.29 -17.54
CA GLY A 253 -42.36 2.36 -17.81
C GLY A 253 -41.73 3.70 -18.20
N SER A 254 -40.40 3.81 -18.20
CA SER A 254 -39.70 5.07 -18.48
C SER A 254 -39.84 5.48 -19.95
N ALA A 255 -40.07 6.77 -20.19
CA ALA A 255 -40.05 7.34 -21.53
C ALA A 255 -38.62 7.31 -22.12
N LEU A 256 -38.52 6.98 -23.40
CA LEU A 256 -37.24 6.98 -24.11
C LEU A 256 -36.73 8.43 -24.26
N PRO A 257 -35.42 8.69 -24.04
CA PRO A 257 -34.87 10.05 -24.06
C PRO A 257 -34.91 10.72 -25.43
N HIS A 258 -34.88 9.94 -26.51
CA HIS A 258 -34.98 10.38 -27.90
C HIS A 258 -35.87 9.41 -28.71
N ILE A 259 -36.36 9.83 -29.88
CA ILE A 259 -37.05 8.92 -30.81
C ILE A 259 -36.09 7.79 -31.17
N SER A 260 -36.45 6.55 -30.85
CA SER A 260 -35.61 5.39 -31.08
C SER A 260 -35.27 5.24 -32.57
N LEU A 261 -34.00 5.36 -32.91
CA LEU A 261 -33.48 5.03 -34.26
C LEU A 261 -33.20 3.52 -34.41
N LEU A 262 -33.50 2.70 -33.39
CA LEU A 262 -33.38 1.25 -33.48
C LEU A 262 -34.41 0.70 -34.47
N VAL A 263 -33.90 -0.08 -35.42
CA VAL A 263 -34.67 -0.60 -36.56
C VAL A 263 -35.14 -2.02 -36.29
N SER A 264 -36.40 -2.31 -36.62
CA SER A 264 -36.96 -3.66 -36.54
C SER A 264 -36.30 -4.59 -37.54
N ILE A 265 -35.88 -5.76 -37.03
CA ILE A 265 -35.26 -6.82 -37.83
C ILE A 265 -36.21 -7.43 -38.86
N SER A 266 -37.51 -7.22 -38.73
CA SER A 266 -38.53 -7.80 -39.62
C SER A 266 -38.99 -6.82 -40.70
N THR A 267 -39.12 -5.53 -40.38
CA THR A 267 -39.65 -4.52 -41.30
C THR A 267 -38.58 -3.64 -41.92
N GLY A 268 -37.40 -3.51 -41.30
CA GLY A 268 -36.39 -2.53 -41.70
C GLY A 268 -36.79 -1.08 -41.39
N SER A 269 -37.83 -0.86 -40.57
CA SER A 269 -38.28 0.47 -40.13
C SER A 269 -38.06 0.68 -38.63
N PRO A 270 -37.95 1.94 -38.13
CA PRO A 270 -37.83 2.21 -36.70
C PRO A 270 -38.97 1.60 -35.88
N TYR A 271 -38.68 1.16 -34.66
CA TYR A 271 -39.73 0.74 -33.72
C TYR A 271 -40.61 1.94 -33.31
N PRO A 272 -41.94 1.86 -33.44
CA PRO A 272 -42.85 2.92 -33.00
C PRO A 272 -43.12 2.79 -31.50
N ALA A 273 -42.12 3.09 -30.67
CA ALA A 273 -42.19 2.96 -29.21
C ALA A 273 -41.89 4.29 -28.50
N ALA A 274 -42.74 4.65 -27.53
CA ALA A 274 -42.58 5.83 -26.68
C ALA A 274 -41.95 5.50 -25.31
N SER A 275 -42.02 4.24 -24.88
CA SER A 275 -41.44 3.74 -23.63
C SER A 275 -40.55 2.52 -23.85
N LEU A 276 -39.69 2.22 -22.87
CA LEU A 276 -38.85 1.03 -22.90
C LEU A 276 -39.69 -0.27 -22.89
N LEU A 277 -40.85 -0.28 -22.22
CA LEU A 277 -41.78 -1.40 -22.20
C LEU A 277 -42.33 -1.71 -23.60
N GLU A 278 -42.81 -0.69 -24.32
CA GLU A 278 -43.31 -0.83 -25.69
C GLU A 278 -42.21 -1.32 -26.64
N LEU A 279 -41.00 -0.75 -26.50
CA LEU A 279 -39.84 -1.13 -27.31
C LEU A 279 -39.47 -2.61 -27.08
N LEU A 280 -39.33 -3.02 -25.81
CA LEU A 280 -38.97 -4.40 -25.47
C LEU A 280 -40.06 -5.40 -25.83
N HIS A 281 -41.33 -5.03 -25.73
CA HIS A 281 -42.43 -5.87 -26.20
C HIS A 281 -42.32 -6.14 -27.70
N ALA A 282 -42.06 -5.10 -28.50
CA ALA A 282 -41.87 -5.24 -29.95
C ALA A 282 -40.59 -6.03 -30.30
N ILE A 283 -39.50 -5.83 -29.56
CA ILE A 283 -38.24 -6.57 -29.74
C ILE A 283 -38.44 -8.06 -29.42
N VAL A 284 -39.08 -8.40 -28.30
CA VAL A 284 -39.33 -9.80 -27.91
C VAL A 284 -40.20 -10.49 -28.95
N ASP A 285 -41.23 -9.82 -29.47
CA ASP A 285 -42.07 -10.34 -30.54
C ASP A 285 -41.28 -10.57 -31.84
N ASP A 286 -40.40 -9.62 -32.22
CA ASP A 286 -39.54 -9.77 -33.39
C ASP A 286 -38.57 -10.95 -33.27
N ILE A 287 -37.94 -11.13 -32.10
CA ILE A 287 -37.03 -12.25 -31.85
C ILE A 287 -37.78 -13.58 -31.88
N SER A 288 -38.98 -13.63 -31.29
CA SER A 288 -39.69 -14.91 -31.08
C SER A 288 -40.60 -15.33 -32.23
N HIS A 289 -41.19 -14.41 -32.99
CA HIS A 289 -42.21 -14.70 -34.02
C HIS A 289 -41.88 -14.20 -35.42
N LYS A 290 -41.19 -13.08 -35.58
CA LYS A 290 -41.03 -12.48 -36.92
C LYS A 290 -39.74 -12.92 -37.61
N PRO A 291 -39.75 -13.13 -38.94
CA PRO A 291 -38.53 -13.43 -39.69
C PRO A 291 -37.58 -12.22 -39.68
N MET A 292 -36.28 -12.49 -39.59
CA MET A 292 -35.22 -11.48 -39.62
C MET A 292 -34.66 -11.30 -41.04
N TRP A 293 -34.54 -10.04 -41.45
CA TRP A 293 -34.00 -9.62 -42.74
C TRP A 293 -32.78 -8.72 -42.53
N ILE A 294 -31.58 -9.31 -42.53
CA ILE A 294 -30.34 -8.56 -42.19
C ILE A 294 -30.12 -7.40 -43.18
N ASP A 295 -30.24 -7.66 -44.49
CA ASP A 295 -30.07 -6.62 -45.52
C ASP A 295 -31.06 -5.45 -45.30
N LYS A 296 -32.36 -5.74 -45.09
CA LYS A 296 -33.38 -4.70 -44.88
C LYS A 296 -33.14 -3.91 -43.60
N THR A 297 -32.64 -4.56 -42.55
CA THR A 297 -32.39 -3.91 -41.25
C THR A 297 -31.25 -2.89 -41.39
N VAL A 298 -30.15 -3.30 -42.05
CA VAL A 298 -28.99 -2.43 -42.27
C VAL A 298 -29.32 -1.31 -43.27
N GLU A 299 -29.99 -1.63 -44.39
CA GLU A 299 -30.46 -0.64 -45.37
C GLU A 299 -31.44 0.37 -44.75
N GLY A 300 -32.33 -0.11 -43.88
CA GLY A 300 -33.26 0.71 -43.11
C GLY A 300 -32.53 1.72 -42.23
N LEU A 301 -31.55 1.26 -41.44
CA LEU A 301 -30.73 2.15 -40.61
C LEU A 301 -29.90 3.13 -41.46
N ALA A 302 -29.33 2.67 -42.58
CA ALA A 302 -28.62 3.53 -43.52
C ALA A 302 -29.51 4.64 -44.05
N SER A 303 -30.77 4.33 -44.40
CA SER A 303 -31.73 5.32 -44.91
C SER A 303 -32.14 6.39 -43.90
N ILE A 304 -32.08 6.07 -42.59
CA ILE A 304 -32.39 7.00 -41.51
C ILE A 304 -31.23 7.97 -41.24
N ILE A 305 -29.99 7.48 -41.39
CA ILE A 305 -28.77 8.23 -41.08
C ILE A 305 -28.27 9.03 -42.31
N SER A 306 -28.51 8.55 -43.53
CA SER A 306 -27.95 9.12 -44.76
C SER A 306 -28.74 10.36 -45.22
N LEU A 307 -28.33 11.54 -44.74
CA LEU A 307 -28.79 12.84 -45.27
C LEU A 307 -27.78 13.45 -46.28
N ASP A 308 -26.52 12.99 -46.31
CA ASP A 308 -25.48 13.46 -47.23
C ASP A 308 -24.53 12.31 -47.65
N ARG A 309 -24.24 12.18 -48.96
CA ARG A 309 -23.40 11.09 -49.52
C ARG A 309 -21.94 11.18 -49.11
N ASP A 310 -21.50 12.34 -48.63
CA ASP A 310 -20.13 12.58 -48.18
C ASP A 310 -19.88 12.12 -46.73
N SER A 311 -20.90 11.67 -46.00
CA SER A 311 -20.79 11.22 -44.60
C SER A 311 -20.00 9.92 -44.45
N GLU A 312 -19.20 9.83 -43.38
CA GLU A 312 -18.40 8.65 -43.05
C GLU A 312 -19.03 7.89 -41.87
N ILE A 313 -18.88 6.57 -41.83
CA ILE A 313 -19.32 5.78 -40.69
C ILE A 313 -18.21 4.91 -40.10
N THR A 314 -18.25 4.75 -38.78
CA THR A 314 -17.40 3.81 -38.04
C THR A 314 -18.26 2.75 -37.36
N ILE A 315 -18.05 1.49 -37.72
CA ILE A 315 -18.73 0.34 -37.12
C ILE A 315 -17.89 -0.17 -35.94
N THR A 316 -18.46 -0.12 -34.75
CA THR A 316 -17.89 -0.68 -33.53
C THR A 316 -18.73 -1.89 -33.11
N THR A 317 -18.11 -3.07 -33.09
CA THR A 317 -18.81 -4.30 -32.68
C THR A 317 -18.72 -4.46 -31.16
N LEU A 318 -19.88 -4.51 -30.50
CA LEU A 318 -19.98 -4.79 -29.08
C LEU A 318 -20.27 -6.28 -28.89
N GLY A 319 -19.42 -6.95 -28.14
CA GLY A 319 -19.32 -8.40 -28.11
C GLY A 319 -18.75 -9.03 -29.38
N PRO A 320 -18.60 -10.36 -29.38
CA PRO A 320 -18.22 -11.11 -30.57
C PRO A 320 -19.38 -11.10 -31.60
N SER A 321 -19.08 -11.09 -32.90
CA SER A 321 -20.07 -11.16 -33.97
C SER A 321 -19.47 -11.69 -35.27
N SER A 322 -20.18 -12.58 -35.97
CA SER A 322 -19.83 -13.02 -37.33
C SER A 322 -20.34 -12.07 -38.41
N HIS A 323 -21.16 -11.07 -38.05
CA HIS A 323 -21.88 -10.22 -39.00
C HIS A 323 -21.14 -8.95 -39.39
N THR A 324 -20.08 -8.56 -38.69
CA THR A 324 -19.40 -7.26 -38.87
C THR A 324 -18.98 -6.99 -40.31
N GLY A 325 -18.30 -7.95 -40.96
CA GLY A 325 -17.86 -7.79 -42.36
C GLY A 325 -19.01 -7.77 -43.37
N MET A 326 -20.15 -8.41 -43.05
CA MET A 326 -21.35 -8.36 -43.89
C MET A 326 -22.05 -7.00 -43.76
N VAL A 327 -22.25 -6.53 -42.53
CA VAL A 327 -22.84 -5.23 -42.23
C VAL A 327 -22.03 -4.11 -42.89
N GLN A 328 -20.69 -4.20 -42.86
CA GLN A 328 -19.81 -3.27 -43.58
C GLN A 328 -20.11 -3.23 -45.09
N LYS A 329 -20.26 -4.39 -45.73
CA LYS A 329 -20.55 -4.48 -47.17
C LYS A 329 -21.93 -3.92 -47.53
N ILE A 330 -22.93 -4.08 -46.65
CA ILE A 330 -24.28 -3.55 -46.88
C ILE A 330 -24.32 -2.04 -46.71
N PHE A 331 -23.51 -1.46 -45.81
CA PHE A 331 -23.40 -0.01 -45.66
C PHE A 331 -22.57 0.68 -46.75
N ALA A 332 -21.59 0.00 -47.35
CA ALA A 332 -20.67 0.58 -48.34
C ALA A 332 -21.32 1.35 -49.50
N PRO A 333 -22.51 0.98 -50.03
CA PRO A 333 -23.19 1.77 -51.07
C PRO A 333 -23.79 3.10 -50.59
N PHE A 334 -23.95 3.32 -49.28
CA PHE A 334 -24.67 4.46 -48.70
C PHE A 334 -23.76 5.57 -48.17
N PHE A 335 -22.46 5.32 -48.02
CA PHE A 335 -21.51 6.20 -47.36
C PHE A 335 -20.17 6.27 -48.12
N SER A 336 -19.48 7.39 -48.01
CA SER A 336 -18.19 7.62 -48.70
C SER A 336 -17.08 6.71 -48.17
N VAL A 337 -17.05 6.50 -46.84
CA VAL A 337 -16.09 5.61 -46.16
C VAL A 337 -16.77 4.85 -45.03
N VAL A 338 -16.50 3.53 -44.94
CA VAL A 338 -17.00 2.64 -43.87
C VAL A 338 -15.82 1.99 -43.15
N HIS A 339 -15.47 2.52 -41.98
CA HIS A 339 -14.41 1.98 -41.13
C HIS A 339 -14.96 0.91 -40.19
N ILE A 340 -14.17 -0.15 -39.97
CA ILE A 340 -14.35 -1.02 -38.80
C ILE A 340 -13.35 -0.54 -37.76
N SER A 341 -13.84 -0.13 -36.60
CA SER A 341 -12.96 0.14 -35.47
C SER A 341 -12.40 -1.19 -34.97
N ALA A 342 -11.11 -1.43 -35.21
CA ALA A 342 -10.40 -2.50 -34.54
C ALA A 342 -10.29 -2.11 -33.06
N ARG A 343 -10.62 -3.03 -32.15
CA ARG A 343 -10.23 -2.83 -30.75
C ARG A 343 -8.72 -2.65 -30.75
N THR A 344 -8.23 -1.44 -30.47
CA THR A 344 -6.84 -1.22 -30.13
C THR A 344 -6.60 -1.90 -28.78
N GLY A 345 -6.41 -3.22 -28.83
CA GLY A 345 -5.65 -3.95 -27.83
C GLY A 345 -4.17 -3.63 -28.00
N SER A 346 -3.80 -2.35 -28.05
CA SER A 346 -2.44 -1.98 -27.70
C SER A 346 -2.34 -2.25 -26.21
N HIS A 347 -1.51 -3.22 -25.86
CA HIS A 347 -0.87 -3.31 -24.55
C HIS A 347 -0.14 -2.00 -24.28
N GLU A 348 -0.85 -0.92 -23.99
CA GLU A 348 -0.26 0.20 -23.28
C GLU A 348 -0.02 -0.31 -21.87
N SER A 349 1.23 -0.72 -21.66
CA SER A 349 1.91 -0.73 -20.38
C SER A 349 1.80 0.67 -19.76
N SER A 350 0.62 1.03 -19.28
CA SER A 350 0.45 2.26 -18.53
C SER A 350 0.86 1.92 -17.11
N ASP A 351 2.06 2.41 -16.75
CA ASP A 351 2.57 2.60 -15.40
C ASP A 351 1.67 3.56 -14.57
N ASN A 352 0.35 3.52 -14.77
CA ASN A 352 -0.62 4.37 -14.11
C ASN A 352 -0.97 3.80 -12.74
N VAL A 353 0.03 3.80 -11.85
CA VAL A 353 -0.08 3.49 -10.42
C VAL A 353 -1.01 4.47 -9.68
N ASN A 354 -1.52 5.51 -10.35
CA ASN A 354 -2.30 6.59 -9.75
C ASN A 354 -3.83 6.42 -9.77
N SER A 355 -4.40 5.34 -10.32
CA SER A 355 -5.82 5.08 -10.09
C SER A 355 -6.02 4.55 -8.67
N ARG A 356 -6.74 5.30 -7.81
CA ARG A 356 -7.24 4.80 -6.51
C ARG A 356 -8.24 3.63 -6.64
N GLY A 357 -8.41 3.09 -7.84
CA GLY A 357 -9.18 1.88 -8.10
C GLY A 357 -8.60 0.72 -7.30
N ARG A 358 -9.47 -0.04 -6.64
CA ARG A 358 -9.14 -1.20 -5.80
C ARG A 358 -8.36 -2.26 -6.60
N SER A 359 -7.04 -2.09 -6.73
CA SER A 359 -6.10 -3.18 -7.00
C SER A 359 -6.00 -4.01 -5.72
N SER A 360 -6.12 -5.33 -5.84
CA SER A 360 -5.97 -6.29 -4.73
C SER A 360 -4.51 -6.65 -4.43
N ASP A 361 -3.57 -5.91 -5.03
CA ASP A 361 -2.14 -6.18 -4.91
C ASP A 361 -1.61 -5.73 -3.55
N ILE A 362 -1.01 -6.68 -2.83
CA ILE A 362 -0.43 -6.47 -1.51
C ILE A 362 1.09 -6.58 -1.59
N ALA A 363 1.81 -5.52 -1.22
CA ALA A 363 3.26 -5.53 -1.12
C ALA A 363 3.72 -6.22 0.16
N VAL A 364 4.72 -7.10 0.03
CA VAL A 364 5.56 -7.53 1.15
C VAL A 364 6.72 -6.55 1.26
N ILE A 365 6.80 -5.80 2.36
CA ILE A 365 7.77 -4.70 2.50
C ILE A 365 8.92 -5.01 3.48
N GLY A 366 8.77 -6.06 4.29
CA GLY A 366 9.79 -6.48 5.25
C GLY A 366 9.59 -7.93 5.65
N MET A 367 10.68 -8.60 6.01
CA MET A 367 10.65 -9.97 6.52
C MET A 367 11.76 -10.20 7.55
N SER A 368 11.51 -11.07 8.51
CA SER A 368 12.52 -11.63 9.43
C SER A 368 12.10 -13.02 9.87
N GLY A 369 13.02 -13.78 10.47
CA GLY A 369 12.71 -15.05 11.09
C GLY A 369 13.88 -15.68 11.85
N ARG A 370 13.58 -16.78 12.52
CA ARG A 370 14.53 -17.74 13.08
C ARG A 370 14.20 -19.11 12.50
N PHE A 371 15.22 -19.75 11.95
CA PHE A 371 15.09 -21.06 11.30
C PHE A 371 16.18 -21.99 11.84
N PRO A 372 16.03 -23.31 11.68
CA PRO A 372 17.08 -24.22 12.10
C PRO A 372 18.40 -23.86 11.43
N PHE A 373 19.47 -23.79 12.22
CA PHE A 373 20.82 -23.38 11.80
C PHE A 373 20.97 -21.94 11.29
N ALA A 374 19.94 -21.08 11.40
CA ALA A 374 19.96 -19.70 10.93
C ALA A 374 19.25 -18.72 11.89
N GLU A 375 20.00 -17.71 12.36
CA GLU A 375 19.51 -16.67 13.25
C GLU A 375 18.88 -15.48 12.49
N ASP A 376 18.99 -15.43 11.17
CA ASP A 376 18.31 -14.46 10.32
C ASP A 376 18.01 -14.99 8.91
N VAL A 377 17.34 -14.18 8.08
CA VAL A 377 16.96 -14.56 6.71
C VAL A 377 18.14 -14.68 5.74
N LYS A 378 19.29 -14.06 6.06
CA LYS A 378 20.50 -14.16 5.23
C LYS A 378 21.19 -15.50 5.48
N GLU A 379 21.41 -15.85 6.74
CA GLU A 379 21.89 -17.19 7.12
C GLU A 379 20.94 -18.27 6.62
N PHE A 380 19.63 -18.01 6.65
CA PHE A 380 18.64 -18.95 6.13
C PHE A 380 18.80 -19.19 4.63
N TRP A 381 19.12 -18.15 3.86
CA TRP A 381 19.41 -18.33 2.43
C TRP A 381 20.65 -19.19 2.20
N GLU A 382 21.72 -19.01 2.98
CA GLU A 382 22.93 -19.83 2.90
C GLU A 382 22.61 -21.31 3.22
N VAL A 383 21.76 -21.56 4.21
CA VAL A 383 21.24 -22.90 4.54
C VAL A 383 20.45 -23.51 3.38
N LEU A 384 19.55 -22.75 2.75
CA LEU A 384 18.78 -23.21 1.60
C LEU A 384 19.69 -23.55 0.41
N GLN A 385 20.70 -22.73 0.14
CA GLN A 385 21.67 -22.98 -0.93
C GLN A 385 22.53 -24.22 -0.71
N ALA A 386 22.82 -24.57 0.55
CA ALA A 386 23.56 -25.79 0.87
C ALA A 386 22.77 -27.06 0.49
N GLY A 387 21.43 -27.01 0.44
CA GLY A 387 20.58 -28.10 -0.04
C GLY A 387 20.64 -29.37 0.82
N GLN A 388 20.87 -29.25 2.13
CA GLN A 388 21.00 -30.37 3.06
C GLN A 388 19.75 -30.56 3.92
N ALA A 389 19.40 -31.80 4.25
CA ALA A 389 18.39 -32.10 5.25
C ALA A 389 18.97 -31.89 6.66
N LEU A 390 18.32 -31.09 7.50
CA LEU A 390 18.86 -30.64 8.79
C LEU A 390 18.33 -31.42 10.00
N HIS A 391 17.64 -32.53 9.78
CA HIS A 391 17.12 -33.33 10.87
C HIS A 391 18.25 -33.91 11.72
N GLU A 392 18.03 -33.92 13.03
CA GLU A 392 18.98 -34.39 14.02
C GLU A 392 18.25 -35.11 15.15
N MET A 393 18.98 -35.76 16.05
CA MET A 393 18.38 -36.36 17.24
C MET A 393 17.79 -35.28 18.16
N ILE A 394 16.63 -35.56 18.76
CA ILE A 394 15.99 -34.65 19.73
C ILE A 394 16.98 -34.33 20.86
N PRO A 395 17.37 -33.05 21.05
CA PRO A 395 18.42 -32.72 22.00
C PRO A 395 17.88 -32.78 23.43
N PRO A 396 18.70 -33.17 24.43
CA PRO A 396 18.31 -33.18 25.85
C PRO A 396 17.88 -31.81 26.40
N SER A 397 18.19 -30.73 25.69
CA SER A 397 17.71 -29.38 25.99
C SER A 397 16.21 -29.19 25.73
N ARG A 398 15.55 -30.11 25.01
CA ARG A 398 14.09 -30.21 24.92
C ARG A 398 13.57 -31.19 25.97
N PHE A 399 13.81 -32.49 25.77
CA PHE A 399 13.54 -33.56 26.72
C PHE A 399 14.49 -34.74 26.49
N SER A 400 14.62 -35.63 27.47
CA SER A 400 15.49 -36.81 27.34
C SER A 400 14.82 -37.92 26.53
N ILE A 401 15.41 -38.31 25.39
CA ILE A 401 14.92 -39.43 24.57
C ILE A 401 14.85 -40.74 25.36
N SER A 402 15.81 -40.97 26.29
CA SER A 402 15.87 -42.20 27.10
C SER A 402 14.60 -42.47 27.91
N ASP A 403 13.87 -41.41 28.24
CA ASP A 403 12.74 -41.49 29.17
C ASP A 403 11.43 -41.76 28.44
N PHE A 404 11.39 -41.56 27.12
CA PHE A 404 10.16 -41.57 26.32
C PHE A 404 10.22 -42.46 25.08
N HIS A 405 11.39 -42.80 24.54
CA HIS A 405 11.48 -43.51 23.26
C HIS A 405 11.14 -45.00 23.40
N ASP A 406 10.18 -45.45 22.61
CA ASP A 406 9.83 -46.86 22.45
C ASP A 406 9.47 -47.13 20.99
N PRO A 407 10.35 -47.78 20.21
CA PRO A 407 10.12 -48.03 18.79
C PRO A 407 9.01 -49.06 18.54
N THR A 408 8.56 -49.80 19.56
CA THR A 408 7.45 -50.78 19.42
C THR A 408 6.08 -50.10 19.45
N GLY A 409 6.00 -48.92 20.08
CA GLY A 409 4.77 -48.16 20.29
C GLY A 409 3.79 -48.76 21.32
N GLU A 410 4.18 -49.84 21.99
CA GLU A 410 3.37 -50.54 22.99
C GLU A 410 3.23 -49.72 24.28
N ILE A 411 4.27 -48.95 24.65
CA ILE A 411 4.25 -48.11 25.84
C ILE A 411 3.34 -46.89 25.60
N LYS A 412 2.49 -46.56 26.59
CA LYS A 412 1.63 -45.37 26.52
C LYS A 412 2.47 -44.09 26.62
N ASN A 413 2.14 -43.08 25.82
CA ASN A 413 2.83 -41.79 25.75
C ASN A 413 4.31 -41.85 25.30
N SER A 414 4.78 -42.97 24.76
CA SER A 414 6.11 -43.08 24.20
C SER A 414 6.24 -42.38 22.85
N VAL A 415 7.45 -41.91 22.54
CA VAL A 415 7.79 -41.34 21.23
C VAL A 415 8.35 -42.45 20.32
N LEU A 416 7.87 -42.51 19.08
CA LEU A 416 8.30 -43.52 18.09
C LEU A 416 9.55 -43.08 17.29
N THR A 417 9.75 -41.77 17.16
CA THR A 417 10.87 -41.17 16.43
C THR A 417 11.83 -40.52 17.42
N THR A 418 13.11 -40.56 17.10
CA THR A 418 14.19 -39.89 17.84
C THR A 418 14.64 -38.60 17.16
N HIS A 419 14.00 -38.18 16.06
CA HIS A 419 14.45 -37.07 15.23
C HIS A 419 13.52 -35.85 15.28
N GLY A 420 14.12 -34.68 15.04
CA GLY A 420 13.45 -33.40 14.85
C GLY A 420 14.37 -32.39 14.18
N VAL A 421 13.91 -31.15 13.98
CA VAL A 421 14.73 -30.05 13.47
C VAL A 421 14.55 -28.83 14.38
N PHE A 422 15.63 -28.32 14.96
CA PHE A 422 15.56 -27.40 16.10
C PHE A 422 16.23 -26.05 15.84
N LEU A 423 15.68 -25.00 16.45
CA LEU A 423 16.37 -23.72 16.65
C LEU A 423 17.51 -23.93 17.65
N ARG A 424 18.66 -23.31 17.37
CA ARG A 424 19.85 -23.43 18.23
C ARG A 424 19.66 -22.72 19.57
N HIS A 425 19.08 -21.53 19.54
CA HIS A 425 19.03 -20.64 20.71
C HIS A 425 17.63 -20.06 20.96
N PRO A 426 16.59 -20.90 21.17
CA PRO A 426 15.21 -20.43 21.31
C PRO A 426 14.96 -19.60 22.57
N GLY A 427 15.83 -19.68 23.58
CA GLY A 427 15.71 -18.94 24.83
C GLY A 427 16.20 -17.49 24.81
N LEU A 428 16.89 -17.05 23.75
CA LEU A 428 17.49 -15.71 23.70
C LEU A 428 16.43 -14.60 23.58
N PHE A 429 16.52 -13.59 24.47
CA PHE A 429 15.60 -12.46 24.48
C PHE A 429 16.21 -11.19 25.08
N ASP A 430 15.85 -10.03 24.52
CA ASP A 430 16.18 -8.70 25.06
C ASP A 430 15.02 -8.17 25.90
N ASN A 431 15.01 -8.56 27.17
CA ASN A 431 13.93 -8.18 28.08
C ASN A 431 13.91 -6.67 28.37
N LYS A 432 15.02 -5.94 28.21
CA LYS A 432 15.11 -4.50 28.52
C LYS A 432 14.50 -3.64 27.42
N LEU A 433 14.67 -4.02 26.15
CA LEU A 433 14.00 -3.37 25.02
C LEU A 433 12.48 -3.41 25.19
N PHE A 434 11.95 -4.60 25.44
CA PHE A 434 10.50 -4.82 25.53
C PHE A 434 9.88 -4.50 26.90
N ASN A 435 10.65 -3.95 27.84
CA ASN A 435 10.22 -3.61 29.21
C ASN A 435 9.63 -4.80 29.99
N VAL A 436 10.25 -5.97 29.85
CA VAL A 436 9.86 -7.22 30.50
C VAL A 436 10.82 -7.52 31.66
N SER A 437 10.29 -7.89 32.82
CA SER A 437 11.15 -8.30 33.95
C SER A 437 11.81 -9.66 33.68
N PRO A 438 13.01 -9.96 34.22
CA PRO A 438 13.62 -11.28 34.05
C PRO A 438 12.74 -12.45 34.52
N LYS A 439 11.92 -12.24 35.55
CA LYS A 439 10.98 -13.24 36.07
C LYS A 439 9.85 -13.53 35.09
N GLU A 440 9.30 -12.48 34.49
CA GLU A 440 8.29 -12.62 33.43
C GLU A 440 8.88 -13.26 32.18
N ALA A 441 10.06 -12.82 31.73
CA ALA A 441 10.73 -13.33 30.54
C ALA A 441 11.01 -14.85 30.62
N LEU A 442 11.30 -15.37 31.82
CA LEU A 442 11.49 -16.80 32.06
C LEU A 442 10.18 -17.60 31.90
N GLN A 443 9.04 -17.04 32.31
CA GLN A 443 7.73 -17.69 32.15
C GLN A 443 7.19 -17.56 30.72
N MET A 444 7.47 -16.46 30.02
CA MET A 444 7.00 -16.22 28.64
C MET A 444 7.36 -17.37 27.72
N ASP A 445 6.36 -17.85 26.98
CA ASP A 445 6.56 -18.77 25.86
C ASP A 445 7.65 -18.19 24.92
N PRO A 446 8.71 -18.95 24.61
CA PRO A 446 9.76 -18.52 23.69
C PRO A 446 9.24 -18.00 22.34
N LEU A 447 8.10 -18.50 21.85
CA LEU A 447 7.48 -17.97 20.63
C LEU A 447 7.01 -16.52 20.80
N GLN A 448 6.51 -16.10 21.97
CA GLN A 448 6.17 -14.69 22.23
C GLN A 448 7.42 -13.80 22.16
N ARG A 449 8.53 -14.30 22.70
CA ARG A 449 9.81 -13.59 22.76
C ARG A 449 10.42 -13.44 21.37
N LEU A 450 10.50 -14.54 20.62
CA LEU A 450 10.98 -14.54 19.24
C LEU A 450 10.08 -13.72 18.32
N LEU A 451 8.76 -13.75 18.51
CA LEU A 451 7.83 -12.93 17.73
C LEU A 451 8.10 -11.42 17.91
N LEU A 452 8.36 -10.96 19.14
CA LEU A 452 8.73 -9.58 19.41
C LEU A 452 10.05 -9.18 18.73
N LEU A 453 11.09 -10.02 18.83
CA LEU A 453 12.39 -9.79 18.19
C LEU A 453 12.25 -9.73 16.65
N CYS A 454 11.66 -10.75 16.04
CA CYS A 454 11.52 -10.84 14.59
C CYS A 454 10.58 -9.78 14.03
N THR A 455 9.54 -9.37 14.78
CA THR A 455 8.68 -8.25 14.36
C THR A 455 9.48 -6.94 14.35
N TYR A 456 10.28 -6.68 15.39
CA TYR A 456 11.15 -5.50 15.43
C TYR A 456 12.11 -5.47 14.23
N GLU A 457 12.78 -6.59 13.94
CA GLU A 457 13.67 -6.71 12.78
C GLU A 457 12.93 -6.53 11.45
N ALA A 458 11.77 -7.18 11.27
CA ALA A 458 10.99 -7.08 10.04
C ALA A 458 10.49 -5.65 9.78
N LEU A 459 10.13 -4.92 10.84
CA LEU A 459 9.78 -3.50 10.79
C LEU A 459 10.98 -2.63 10.40
N GLU A 460 12.17 -2.87 10.95
CA GLU A 460 13.39 -2.16 10.51
C GLU A 460 13.72 -2.43 9.04
N LYS A 461 13.55 -3.68 8.57
CA LYS A 461 13.73 -4.03 7.15
C LYS A 461 12.66 -3.42 6.24
N ALA A 462 11.45 -3.18 6.77
CA ALA A 462 10.40 -2.42 6.10
C ALA A 462 10.63 -0.90 6.13
N GLY A 463 11.59 -0.42 6.92
CA GLY A 463 11.77 1.01 7.15
C GLY A 463 10.59 1.64 7.90
N TYR A 464 9.93 0.87 8.77
CA TYR A 464 8.84 1.38 9.61
C TYR A 464 9.38 2.41 10.60
N ALA A 465 8.65 3.52 10.71
CA ALA A 465 8.79 4.49 11.79
C ALA A 465 7.38 4.95 12.22
N ARG A 466 7.16 5.04 13.52
CA ARG A 466 5.86 5.37 14.12
C ARG A 466 5.35 6.72 13.63
N ASN A 467 4.08 6.76 13.21
CA ASN A 467 3.38 7.97 12.73
C ASN A 467 4.13 8.71 11.61
N SER A 468 4.96 8.02 10.83
CA SER A 468 5.70 8.62 9.72
C SER A 468 4.81 8.89 8.51
N SER A 469 3.67 8.19 8.41
CA SER A 469 2.73 8.29 7.30
C SER A 469 1.31 7.93 7.71
N THR A 470 0.34 8.11 6.81
CA THR A 470 -1.05 7.71 7.02
C THR A 470 -1.20 6.20 7.18
N SER A 471 -0.49 5.39 6.38
CA SER A 471 -0.61 3.94 6.44
C SER A 471 0.12 3.30 7.62
N THR A 472 1.02 4.04 8.27
CA THR A 472 1.68 3.64 9.53
C THR A 472 0.98 4.18 10.77
N HIS A 473 -0.24 4.72 10.62
CA HIS A 473 -1.04 5.18 11.74
C HIS A 473 -1.37 4.01 12.69
N PRO A 474 -1.07 4.08 13.99
CA PRO A 474 -1.14 2.95 14.91
C PRO A 474 -2.51 2.28 14.97
N SER A 475 -3.61 3.02 14.83
CA SER A 475 -4.97 2.46 14.83
C SER A 475 -5.32 1.63 13.60
N LYS A 476 -4.47 1.61 12.57
CA LYS A 476 -4.68 0.93 11.29
C LYS A 476 -3.66 -0.20 11.03
N ILE A 477 -2.92 -0.59 12.06
CA ILE A 477 -1.95 -1.69 12.02
C ILE A 477 -2.52 -2.89 12.78
N GLY A 478 -2.65 -4.03 12.09
CA GLY A 478 -3.12 -5.29 12.67
C GLY A 478 -2.02 -6.35 12.77
N THR A 479 -2.17 -7.32 13.67
CA THR A 479 -1.21 -8.43 13.85
C THR A 479 -1.90 -9.80 13.78
N TYR A 480 -1.39 -10.70 12.96
CA TYR A 480 -1.91 -12.06 12.78
C TYR A 480 -0.80 -13.05 13.05
N PHE A 481 -1.01 -13.97 14.00
CA PHE A 481 -0.02 -14.96 14.40
C PHE A 481 -0.58 -16.38 14.34
N GLY A 482 0.05 -17.23 13.54
CA GLY A 482 -0.27 -18.65 13.43
C GLY A 482 0.47 -19.47 14.48
N GLN A 483 -0.26 -20.21 15.32
CA GLN A 483 0.30 -21.13 16.32
C GLN A 483 -0.69 -22.27 16.59
N THR A 484 -0.15 -23.49 16.68
CA THR A 484 -0.94 -24.71 16.95
C THR A 484 -0.51 -25.41 18.23
N VAL A 485 0.75 -25.27 18.63
CA VAL A 485 1.37 -26.02 19.73
C VAL A 485 1.61 -25.10 20.93
N ASP A 486 1.37 -25.62 22.14
CA ASP A 486 1.54 -24.94 23.43
C ASP A 486 2.41 -25.72 24.43
N ASP A 487 3.42 -26.47 23.94
CA ASP A 487 4.36 -27.29 24.74
C ASP A 487 4.95 -26.55 25.96
N TRP A 488 5.15 -25.23 25.86
CA TRP A 488 5.68 -24.43 26.97
C TRP A 488 4.77 -24.42 28.20
N LYS A 489 3.49 -24.73 28.05
CA LYS A 489 2.52 -24.83 29.15
C LYS A 489 2.91 -25.90 30.17
N ASP A 490 3.38 -27.06 29.71
CA ASP A 490 3.77 -28.16 30.59
C ASP A 490 5.07 -27.82 31.31
N ILE A 491 6.05 -27.24 30.60
CA ILE A 491 7.31 -26.75 31.18
C ILE A 491 7.01 -25.66 32.23
N ASN A 492 6.14 -24.71 31.92
CA ASN A 492 5.77 -23.63 32.84
C ASN A 492 5.04 -24.15 34.09
N SER A 493 4.18 -25.15 33.92
CA SER A 493 3.53 -25.85 35.05
C SER A 493 4.57 -26.51 35.98
N GLN A 494 5.66 -27.06 35.43
CA GLN A 494 6.77 -27.61 36.23
C GLN A 494 7.60 -26.54 36.95
N MET A 495 7.70 -25.33 36.39
CA MET A 495 8.37 -24.18 37.03
C MET A 495 7.57 -23.58 38.18
N GLY A 496 6.26 -23.81 38.22
CA GLY A 496 5.33 -23.29 39.22
C GLY A 496 4.47 -22.15 38.70
N ILE A 497 3.16 -22.28 38.89
CA ILE A 497 2.15 -21.30 38.45
C ILE A 497 2.27 -20.02 39.31
N ASP A 498 2.40 -18.87 38.64
CA ASP A 498 2.50 -17.55 39.28
C ASP A 498 1.76 -16.49 38.41
N THR A 499 1.85 -15.23 38.81
CA THR A 499 1.20 -14.04 38.23
C THR A 499 1.40 -13.91 36.71
N HIS A 500 2.54 -14.36 36.16
CA HIS A 500 2.82 -14.28 34.73
C HIS A 500 2.39 -15.52 33.94
N TYR A 501 1.83 -16.57 34.58
CA TYR A 501 1.47 -17.83 33.91
C TYR A 501 0.50 -17.61 32.74
N LEU A 502 -0.65 -16.98 33.00
CA LEU A 502 -1.68 -16.71 31.98
C LEU A 502 -1.13 -15.86 30.81
N PRO A 503 -0.57 -14.64 31.03
CA PRO A 503 -0.10 -13.79 29.93
C PRO A 503 1.16 -14.35 29.22
N SER A 504 1.79 -15.39 29.76
CA SER A 504 2.95 -16.05 29.16
C SER A 504 2.60 -17.21 28.23
N LEU A 505 1.40 -17.77 28.35
CA LEU A 505 1.01 -19.02 27.68
C LEU A 505 -0.19 -18.86 26.75
N ASP A 506 -1.16 -18.05 27.15
CA ASP A 506 -2.38 -17.88 26.37
C ASP A 506 -2.06 -17.36 24.95
N ARG A 507 -2.59 -18.04 23.94
CA ARG A 507 -2.26 -17.80 22.53
C ARG A 507 -2.59 -16.37 22.08
N ALA A 508 -3.59 -15.73 22.69
CA ALA A 508 -3.96 -14.34 22.39
C ALA A 508 -2.85 -13.34 22.77
N PHE A 509 -2.01 -13.65 23.75
CA PHE A 509 -0.93 -12.77 24.20
C PHE A 509 0.26 -12.73 23.25
N HIS A 510 0.39 -13.68 22.32
CA HIS A 510 1.46 -13.65 21.31
C HIS A 510 1.34 -12.40 20.41
N PRO A 511 0.29 -12.26 19.57
CA PRO A 511 0.11 -11.05 18.78
C PRO A 511 -0.34 -9.85 19.65
N GLY A 512 -0.96 -10.10 20.82
CA GLY A 512 -1.36 -9.05 21.77
C GLY A 512 -0.17 -8.28 22.35
N ARG A 513 0.94 -8.95 22.68
CA ARG A 513 2.17 -8.29 23.18
C ARG A 513 2.84 -7.43 22.12
N VAL A 514 2.81 -7.87 20.86
CA VAL A 514 3.30 -7.07 19.72
C VAL A 514 2.47 -5.79 19.61
N ALA A 515 1.14 -5.91 19.53
CA ALA A 515 0.25 -4.76 19.48
C ALA A 515 0.41 -3.83 20.69
N HIS A 516 0.59 -4.39 21.89
CA HIS A 516 0.82 -3.62 23.11
C HIS A 516 2.13 -2.82 23.08
N TYR A 517 3.26 -3.46 22.74
CA TYR A 517 4.57 -2.81 22.70
C TYR A 517 4.60 -1.67 21.67
N PHE A 518 4.11 -1.94 20.46
CA PHE A 518 4.08 -0.93 19.40
C PHE A 518 2.87 0.02 19.50
N LYS A 519 1.95 -0.19 20.45
CA LYS A 519 0.74 0.60 20.66
C LYS A 519 -0.19 0.64 19.43
N TRP A 520 -0.36 -0.50 18.79
CA TRP A 520 -1.22 -0.63 17.61
C TRP A 520 -2.66 -0.97 18.01
N GLY A 521 -3.61 -0.38 17.29
CA GLY A 521 -5.05 -0.46 17.57
C GLY A 521 -5.88 -1.08 16.45
N GLY A 522 -5.27 -1.65 15.40
CA GLY A 522 -5.99 -2.29 14.29
C GLY A 522 -6.54 -3.69 14.62
N GLY A 523 -6.28 -4.20 15.83
CA GLY A 523 -6.67 -5.54 16.27
C GLY A 523 -5.55 -6.57 16.14
N PHE A 524 -5.69 -7.69 16.84
CA PHE A 524 -4.73 -8.78 16.82
C PHE A 524 -5.45 -10.12 16.87
N TYR A 525 -4.89 -11.12 16.18
CA TYR A 525 -5.52 -12.42 15.98
C TYR A 525 -4.50 -13.54 16.13
N SER A 526 -4.81 -14.52 16.98
CA SER A 526 -4.14 -15.82 16.98
C SER A 526 -5.00 -16.78 16.16
N VAL A 527 -4.38 -17.47 15.20
CA VAL A 527 -5.06 -18.36 14.25
C VAL A 527 -4.47 -19.75 14.38
N ASP A 528 -5.35 -20.75 14.53
CA ASP A 528 -4.97 -22.15 14.51
C ASP A 528 -5.79 -22.90 13.45
N THR A 529 -5.14 -23.17 12.34
CA THR A 529 -5.62 -24.09 11.29
C THR A 529 -4.58 -25.19 11.09
N ALA A 530 -3.94 -25.64 12.18
CA ALA A 530 -2.83 -26.58 12.16
C ALA A 530 -1.68 -26.13 11.22
N CYS A 531 -1.25 -26.98 10.30
CA CYS A 531 -0.09 -26.76 9.43
C CYS A 531 -0.21 -25.57 8.45
N SER A 532 -1.43 -25.08 8.21
CA SER A 532 -1.68 -23.95 7.30
C SER A 532 -1.81 -22.61 8.02
N SER A 533 -1.69 -22.58 9.36
CA SER A 533 -2.01 -21.41 10.22
C SER A 533 -1.40 -20.11 9.73
N SER A 534 -0.08 -20.04 9.51
CA SER A 534 0.57 -18.80 9.09
C SER A 534 0.18 -18.32 7.70
N LEU A 535 -0.16 -19.24 6.78
CA LEU A 535 -0.62 -18.85 5.44
C LEU A 535 -2.09 -18.40 5.47
N THR A 536 -2.89 -19.00 6.35
CA THR A 536 -4.24 -18.51 6.67
C THR A 536 -4.15 -17.10 7.28
N CYS A 537 -3.18 -16.81 8.15
CA CYS A 537 -2.94 -15.45 8.63
C CYS A 537 -2.65 -14.48 7.47
N ALA A 538 -1.83 -14.88 6.49
CA ALA A 538 -1.56 -14.05 5.31
C ALA A 538 -2.83 -13.78 4.49
N HIS A 539 -3.65 -14.81 4.26
CA HIS A 539 -4.94 -14.68 3.59
C HIS A 539 -5.86 -13.68 4.29
N LEU A 540 -6.07 -13.84 5.60
CA LEU A 540 -6.92 -12.94 6.39
C LEU A 540 -6.41 -11.49 6.40
N ALA A 541 -5.09 -11.30 6.53
CA ALA A 541 -4.48 -9.97 6.49
C ALA A 541 -4.65 -9.30 5.12
N CYS A 542 -4.47 -10.05 4.03
CA CYS A 542 -4.70 -9.55 2.67
C CYS A 542 -6.15 -9.12 2.46
N GLU A 543 -7.13 -9.88 2.96
CA GLU A 543 -8.55 -9.51 2.92
C GLU A 543 -8.82 -8.21 3.68
N SER A 544 -8.33 -8.06 4.92
CA SER A 544 -8.50 -6.82 5.70
C SER A 544 -7.82 -5.60 5.05
N LEU A 545 -6.67 -5.78 4.41
CA LEU A 545 -6.00 -4.71 3.64
C LEU A 545 -6.79 -4.31 2.40
N ASN A 546 -7.31 -5.29 1.65
CA ASN A 546 -8.12 -5.09 0.45
C ASN A 546 -9.46 -4.41 0.76
N ASN A 547 -10.05 -4.75 1.91
CA ASN A 547 -11.28 -4.14 2.45
C ASN A 547 -11.03 -2.78 3.11
N ARG A 548 -9.77 -2.33 3.24
CA ARG A 548 -9.35 -1.06 3.87
C ARG A 548 -9.74 -0.97 5.37
N GLU A 549 -9.86 -2.11 6.02
CA GLU A 549 -9.98 -2.18 7.48
C GLU A 549 -8.66 -1.77 8.13
N LEU A 550 -7.57 -2.30 7.57
CA LEU A 550 -6.18 -2.04 7.92
C LEU A 550 -5.44 -1.33 6.79
N ASP A 551 -4.35 -0.65 7.12
CA ASP A 551 -3.43 -0.04 6.15
C ASP A 551 -2.06 -0.74 6.12
N MET A 552 -1.70 -1.41 7.21
CA MET A 552 -0.53 -2.27 7.33
C MET A 552 -0.89 -3.48 8.20
N ALA A 553 -0.31 -4.64 7.91
CA ALA A 553 -0.49 -5.85 8.70
C ALA A 553 0.83 -6.58 8.96
N ILE A 554 0.98 -7.10 10.17
CA ILE A 554 2.06 -8.02 10.54
C ILE A 554 1.51 -9.43 10.46
N VAL A 555 2.14 -10.28 9.66
CA VAL A 555 1.76 -11.67 9.50
C VAL A 555 2.93 -12.54 9.95
N ALA A 556 2.66 -13.43 10.88
CA ALA A 556 3.69 -14.26 11.47
C ALA A 556 3.18 -15.68 11.76
N GLY A 557 4.10 -16.60 11.95
CA GLY A 557 3.82 -17.95 12.40
C GLY A 557 5.00 -18.56 13.13
N GLY A 558 4.71 -19.35 14.16
CA GLY A 558 5.73 -19.97 15.01
C GLY A 558 5.39 -21.41 15.37
N SER A 559 6.40 -22.29 15.38
CA SER A 559 6.33 -23.57 16.07
C SER A 559 7.64 -23.83 16.83
N LEU A 560 7.50 -24.34 18.05
CA LEU A 560 8.58 -24.69 18.95
C LEU A 560 8.28 -26.06 19.58
N LEU A 561 9.30 -26.90 19.71
CA LEU A 561 9.15 -28.30 20.10
C LEU A 561 9.78 -28.48 21.48
N GLY A 562 8.96 -28.41 22.53
CA GLY A 562 9.42 -28.42 23.92
C GLY A 562 9.16 -29.74 24.65
N ALA A 563 8.14 -30.50 24.25
CA ALA A 563 7.60 -31.59 25.05
C ALA A 563 7.32 -32.87 24.23
N PRO A 564 7.37 -34.08 24.84
CA PRO A 564 7.25 -35.36 24.13
C PRO A 564 5.82 -35.71 23.67
N GLU A 565 4.79 -35.09 24.24
CA GLU A 565 3.38 -35.46 24.07
C GLU A 565 2.94 -35.40 22.61
N MET A 566 3.26 -34.30 21.93
CA MET A 566 2.92 -34.12 20.51
C MET A 566 3.73 -35.04 19.59
N PHE A 567 4.98 -35.37 19.94
CA PHE A 567 5.74 -36.41 19.22
C PHE A 567 5.07 -37.78 19.36
N SER A 568 4.59 -38.12 20.57
CA SER A 568 3.88 -39.37 20.82
C SER A 568 2.58 -39.47 20.02
N GLY A 569 1.74 -38.43 20.12
CA GLY A 569 0.44 -38.41 19.42
C GLY A 569 0.56 -38.48 17.90
N LEU A 570 1.43 -37.66 17.32
CA LEU A 570 1.65 -37.63 15.87
C LEU A 570 2.33 -38.91 15.36
N GLY A 571 3.26 -39.48 16.14
CA GLY A 571 3.90 -40.76 15.84
C GLY A 571 2.87 -41.89 15.79
N LYS A 572 2.03 -42.04 16.83
CA LYS A 572 0.97 -43.05 16.86
C LYS A 572 -0.12 -42.83 15.81
N GLY A 573 -0.31 -41.58 15.38
CA GLY A 573 -1.19 -41.22 14.26
C GLY A 573 -0.63 -41.53 12.87
N GLY A 574 0.62 -42.01 12.76
CA GLY A 574 1.27 -42.32 11.49
C GLY A 574 1.67 -41.10 10.67
N PHE A 575 1.80 -39.93 11.29
CA PHE A 575 2.20 -38.68 10.62
C PHE A 575 3.72 -38.52 10.51
N LEU A 576 4.46 -39.03 11.51
CA LEU A 576 5.89 -38.79 11.63
C LEU A 576 6.72 -39.86 10.94
N SER A 577 7.81 -39.44 10.31
CA SER A 577 8.85 -40.34 9.86
C SER A 577 9.57 -40.96 11.07
N ALA A 578 9.71 -42.27 11.07
CA ALA A 578 10.54 -42.98 12.04
C ALA A 578 12.02 -42.94 11.66
N THR A 579 12.33 -42.64 10.38
CA THR A 579 13.68 -42.79 9.81
C THR A 579 14.47 -41.48 9.72
N GLY A 580 13.83 -40.31 9.82
CA GLY A 580 14.55 -39.03 9.83
C GLY A 580 13.74 -37.87 9.29
N GLY A 581 14.31 -37.13 8.33
CA GLY A 581 13.77 -35.92 7.71
C GLY A 581 12.53 -36.14 6.82
N CYS A 582 11.97 -35.04 6.29
CA CYS A 582 10.89 -35.14 5.30
C CYS A 582 11.45 -35.55 3.93
N LYS A 583 11.19 -36.79 3.51
CA LYS A 583 11.68 -37.36 2.24
C LYS A 583 10.77 -37.01 1.05
N THR A 584 10.59 -35.71 0.83
CA THR A 584 9.73 -35.17 -0.23
C THR A 584 10.29 -35.58 -1.61
N PHE A 585 9.48 -36.31 -2.39
CA PHE A 585 9.65 -36.86 -3.75
C PHE A 585 10.21 -38.29 -3.78
N HIS A 586 10.67 -38.81 -2.63
CA HIS A 586 11.30 -40.11 -2.55
C HIS A 586 10.29 -41.27 -2.63
N ASP A 587 10.77 -42.40 -3.12
CA ASP A 587 10.04 -43.67 -3.15
C ASP A 587 9.79 -44.26 -1.76
N ASP A 588 10.69 -43.99 -0.79
CA ASP A 588 10.65 -44.50 0.57
C ASP A 588 10.11 -43.48 1.60
N ALA A 589 9.35 -42.49 1.14
CA ALA A 589 8.73 -41.49 2.00
C ALA A 589 7.75 -42.15 3.02
N ASP A 590 7.95 -41.88 4.30
CA ASP A 590 7.32 -42.58 5.44
C ASP A 590 6.66 -41.65 6.47
N GLY A 591 6.54 -40.35 6.16
CA GLY A 591 6.01 -39.34 7.07
C GLY A 591 6.86 -38.06 7.07
N TYR A 592 6.50 -37.10 7.92
CA TYR A 592 7.26 -35.86 8.08
C TYR A 592 8.10 -35.83 9.36
N CYS A 593 9.14 -35.00 9.39
CA CYS A 593 9.92 -34.70 10.59
C CYS A 593 9.44 -33.39 11.20
N ARG A 594 9.18 -33.32 12.51
CA ARG A 594 8.77 -32.05 13.16
C ARG A 594 9.94 -31.04 13.13
N GLY A 595 9.64 -29.79 12.82
CA GLY A 595 10.63 -28.70 12.79
C GLY A 595 10.21 -27.50 13.64
N GLU A 596 11.19 -26.72 14.09
CA GLU A 596 10.98 -25.42 14.73
C GLU A 596 11.24 -24.29 13.72
N ALA A 597 10.43 -23.23 13.77
CA ALA A 597 10.68 -22.00 13.03
C ALA A 597 9.81 -20.86 13.59
N LEU A 598 10.27 -19.63 13.39
CA LEU A 598 9.41 -18.44 13.48
C LEU A 598 9.70 -17.52 12.30
N GLY A 599 8.65 -17.10 11.60
CA GLY A 599 8.76 -16.15 10.49
C GLY A 599 7.79 -14.98 10.65
N VAL A 600 8.19 -13.81 10.18
CA VAL A 600 7.39 -12.58 10.16
C VAL A 600 7.52 -11.90 8.81
N VAL A 601 6.41 -11.43 8.25
CA VAL A 601 6.37 -10.52 7.10
C VAL A 601 5.49 -9.30 7.40
N VAL A 602 5.84 -8.17 6.79
CA VAL A 602 5.10 -6.91 6.89
C VAL A 602 4.40 -6.64 5.57
N LEU A 603 3.09 -6.40 5.62
CA LEU A 603 2.23 -6.22 4.45
C LEU A 603 1.62 -4.83 4.39
N LYS A 604 1.54 -4.26 3.20
CA LYS A 604 0.77 -3.05 2.87
C LYS A 604 0.09 -3.22 1.51
N ARG A 605 -0.94 -2.44 1.21
CA ARG A 605 -1.39 -2.30 -0.17
C ARG A 605 -0.25 -1.74 -1.03
N LEU A 606 -0.08 -2.27 -2.24
CA LEU A 606 1.02 -1.89 -3.12
C LEU A 606 1.11 -0.38 -3.37
N VAL A 607 -0.04 0.27 -3.58
CA VAL A 607 -0.14 1.72 -3.81
C VAL A 607 0.40 2.54 -2.63
N ASP A 608 0.18 2.09 -1.40
CA ASP A 608 0.66 2.78 -0.20
C ASP A 608 2.15 2.52 0.02
N ALA A 609 2.64 1.34 -0.37
CA ALA A 609 4.06 1.01 -0.30
C ALA A 609 4.90 1.82 -1.29
N VAL A 610 4.41 1.97 -2.54
CA VAL A 610 5.08 2.80 -3.56
C VAL A 610 5.11 4.27 -3.15
N ARG A 611 3.97 4.82 -2.71
CA ARG A 611 3.85 6.23 -2.30
C ARG A 611 4.83 6.60 -1.19
N GLU A 612 5.06 5.68 -0.26
CA GLU A 612 5.88 5.91 0.94
C GLU A 612 7.32 5.42 0.77
N ASN A 613 7.74 5.10 -0.46
CA ASN A 613 9.08 4.67 -0.82
C ASN A 613 9.55 3.46 0.03
N ASP A 614 8.64 2.51 0.28
CA ASP A 614 8.94 1.29 1.04
C ASP A 614 9.82 0.32 0.25
N ASN A 615 10.49 -0.58 0.98
CA ASN A 615 11.28 -1.65 0.39
C ASN A 615 10.40 -2.82 -0.06
N ILE A 616 9.75 -2.70 -1.20
CA ILE A 616 8.89 -3.76 -1.75
C ILE A 616 9.77 -4.94 -2.17
N LEU A 617 9.64 -6.07 -1.45
CA LEU A 617 10.36 -7.32 -1.71
C LEU A 617 9.66 -8.13 -2.82
N ALA A 618 8.34 -8.19 -2.77
CA ALA A 618 7.48 -8.86 -3.74
C ALA A 618 6.04 -8.34 -3.63
N VAL A 619 5.17 -8.78 -4.55
CA VAL A 619 3.74 -8.51 -4.55
C VAL A 619 2.96 -9.81 -4.41
N ILE A 620 2.07 -9.91 -3.44
CA ILE A 620 1.04 -10.94 -3.36
C ILE A 620 -0.10 -10.51 -4.30
N LYS A 621 -0.27 -11.26 -5.39
CA LYS A 621 -1.29 -11.01 -6.42
C LYS A 621 -2.64 -11.60 -6.06
N GLY A 622 -2.63 -12.66 -5.27
CA GLY A 622 -3.84 -13.37 -4.86
C GLY A 622 -3.56 -14.32 -3.71
N THR A 623 -4.60 -14.58 -2.94
CA THR A 623 -4.63 -15.56 -1.86
C THR A 623 -5.93 -16.34 -1.97
N GLU A 624 -5.91 -17.64 -1.70
CA GLU A 624 -7.11 -18.47 -1.70
C GLU A 624 -7.07 -19.49 -0.57
N ARG A 625 -8.24 -19.79 0.00
CA ARG A 625 -8.42 -20.83 1.01
C ARG A 625 -9.71 -21.62 0.77
N ASN A 626 -9.65 -22.94 0.88
CA ASN A 626 -10.82 -23.82 0.89
C ASN A 626 -10.63 -25.04 1.81
N SER A 627 -11.45 -26.07 1.67
CA SER A 627 -11.35 -27.30 2.45
C SER A 627 -11.70 -28.55 1.64
N ASN A 628 -11.14 -29.70 2.04
CA ASN A 628 -11.36 -31.04 1.48
C ASN A 628 -12.73 -31.62 1.90
N ALA A 629 -13.83 -30.93 1.57
CA ALA A 629 -15.17 -31.41 1.87
C ALA A 629 -15.46 -32.71 1.10
N GLY A 630 -15.70 -33.81 1.82
CA GLY A 630 -15.96 -35.13 1.23
C GLY A 630 -14.75 -36.08 1.16
N ALA A 631 -13.59 -35.72 1.72
CA ALA A 631 -12.48 -36.65 1.86
C ALA A 631 -12.83 -37.87 2.74
N ALA A 632 -12.26 -39.03 2.45
CA ALA A 632 -12.56 -40.30 3.14
C ALA A 632 -12.20 -40.28 4.64
N SER A 633 -11.25 -39.44 5.03
CA SER A 633 -10.88 -39.15 6.42
C SER A 633 -10.71 -37.64 6.56
N ILE A 634 -10.98 -37.11 7.75
CA ILE A 634 -10.73 -35.70 8.08
C ILE A 634 -9.26 -35.29 7.84
N THR A 635 -8.33 -36.25 7.96
CA THR A 635 -6.89 -36.04 7.82
C THR A 635 -6.37 -36.25 6.40
N TYR A 636 -7.21 -36.67 5.45
CA TYR A 636 -6.79 -36.98 4.09
C TYR A 636 -6.93 -35.75 3.18
N PRO A 637 -6.01 -35.56 2.22
CA PRO A 637 -6.10 -34.47 1.23
C PRO A 637 -7.23 -34.71 0.23
N GLY A 638 -7.67 -33.65 -0.47
CA GLY A 638 -8.65 -33.72 -1.57
C GLY A 638 -8.09 -33.13 -2.87
N GLN A 639 -7.98 -33.95 -3.92
CA GLN A 639 -7.40 -33.51 -5.20
C GLN A 639 -8.23 -32.43 -5.90
N GLU A 640 -9.54 -32.65 -6.01
CA GLU A 640 -10.48 -31.69 -6.61
C GLU A 640 -10.51 -30.36 -5.85
N ALA A 641 -10.43 -30.42 -4.51
CA ALA A 641 -10.36 -29.23 -3.68
C ALA A 641 -9.07 -28.44 -3.95
N GLN A 642 -7.92 -29.10 -4.08
CA GLN A 642 -6.65 -28.42 -4.41
C GLN A 642 -6.64 -27.85 -5.84
N GLU A 643 -7.18 -28.58 -6.82
CA GLU A 643 -7.31 -28.06 -8.20
C GLU A 643 -8.20 -26.81 -8.23
N THR A 644 -9.38 -26.87 -7.60
CA THR A 644 -10.30 -25.73 -7.47
C THR A 644 -9.65 -24.54 -6.77
N LEU A 645 -8.84 -24.80 -5.72
CA LEU A 645 -8.08 -23.76 -5.02
C LEU A 645 -7.14 -23.01 -5.97
N PHE A 646 -6.37 -23.75 -6.77
CA PHE A 646 -5.40 -23.17 -7.70
C PHE A 646 -6.07 -22.39 -8.84
N GLU A 647 -7.17 -22.93 -9.39
CA GLU A 647 -7.94 -22.26 -10.43
C GLU A 647 -8.53 -20.94 -9.94
N ARG A 648 -9.11 -20.92 -8.73
CA ARG A 648 -9.64 -19.70 -8.10
C ARG A 648 -8.53 -18.69 -7.80
N LEU A 649 -7.39 -19.16 -7.30
CA LEU A 649 -6.22 -18.32 -7.05
C LEU A 649 -5.73 -17.63 -8.33
N LEU A 650 -5.53 -18.40 -9.41
CA LEU A 650 -5.09 -17.89 -10.70
C LEU A 650 -6.12 -16.92 -11.30
N ARG A 651 -7.42 -17.19 -11.13
CA ARG A 651 -8.49 -16.29 -11.57
C ARG A 651 -8.50 -14.97 -10.80
N LYS A 652 -8.39 -15.02 -9.47
CA LYS A 652 -8.31 -13.83 -8.60
C LYS A 652 -7.07 -12.98 -8.92
N ALA A 653 -5.92 -13.62 -9.13
CA ALA A 653 -4.70 -12.94 -9.56
C ALA A 653 -4.78 -12.48 -11.04
N ASN A 654 -5.59 -13.17 -11.84
CA ASN A 654 -5.62 -13.13 -13.31
C ASN A 654 -4.21 -13.29 -13.86
N VAL A 655 -3.70 -14.49 -13.63
CA VAL A 655 -2.41 -15.00 -14.08
C VAL A 655 -2.67 -16.28 -14.86
N ASP A 656 -2.01 -16.46 -16.00
CA ASP A 656 -2.06 -17.72 -16.73
C ASP A 656 -1.25 -18.79 -15.97
N PRO A 657 -1.72 -20.04 -15.83
CA PRO A 657 -0.93 -21.11 -15.22
C PRO A 657 0.47 -21.29 -15.83
N HIS A 658 0.67 -20.95 -17.12
CA HIS A 658 1.95 -21.03 -17.81
C HIS A 658 2.95 -19.94 -17.39
N ASP A 659 2.46 -18.85 -16.79
CA ASP A 659 3.30 -17.77 -16.26
C ASP A 659 3.92 -18.12 -14.90
N VAL A 660 3.36 -19.12 -14.20
CA VAL A 660 3.91 -19.61 -12.93
C VAL A 660 5.17 -20.39 -13.22
N GLY A 661 6.26 -19.97 -12.57
CA GLY A 661 7.57 -20.54 -12.80
C GLY A 661 8.07 -21.50 -11.74
N PHE A 662 7.57 -21.36 -10.52
CA PHE A 662 7.92 -22.21 -9.41
C PHE A 662 6.69 -22.47 -8.54
N VAL A 663 6.53 -23.71 -8.07
CA VAL A 663 5.56 -24.06 -7.03
C VAL A 663 6.32 -24.54 -5.81
N GLU A 664 6.25 -23.77 -4.74
CA GLU A 664 6.65 -24.20 -3.40
C GLU A 664 5.53 -25.07 -2.84
N MET A 665 5.73 -26.38 -2.91
CA MET A 665 4.75 -27.39 -2.50
C MET A 665 4.60 -27.44 -0.98
N HIS A 666 3.45 -27.92 -0.51
CA HIS A 666 3.27 -28.31 0.88
C HIS A 666 4.18 -29.49 1.22
N GLY A 667 4.20 -30.55 0.41
CA GLY A 667 5.30 -31.52 0.31
C GLY A 667 5.81 -32.14 1.63
N THR A 668 4.91 -32.73 2.43
CA THR A 668 5.24 -33.34 3.74
C THR A 668 5.91 -34.71 3.67
N GLY A 669 6.03 -35.34 2.50
CA GLY A 669 6.58 -36.70 2.38
C GLY A 669 5.66 -37.79 2.96
N THR A 670 4.35 -37.52 3.06
CA THR A 670 3.35 -38.51 3.51
C THR A 670 2.78 -39.30 2.33
N GLN A 671 2.56 -40.61 2.48
CA GLN A 671 2.09 -41.43 1.35
C GLN A 671 0.70 -41.03 0.80
N ALA A 672 -0.21 -40.60 1.69
CA ALA A 672 -1.57 -40.18 1.30
C ALA A 672 -1.63 -38.76 0.70
N GLY A 673 -0.81 -37.84 1.22
CA GLY A 673 -0.76 -36.42 0.84
C GLY A 673 -0.28 -36.17 -0.58
N TYR A 674 0.63 -37.02 -1.03
CA TYR A 674 1.70 -36.55 -1.89
C TYR A 674 1.48 -36.79 -3.38
N ASN A 675 0.78 -37.88 -3.72
CA ASN A 675 0.23 -38.08 -5.05
C ASN A 675 -0.87 -37.07 -5.36
N VAL A 676 -1.66 -36.69 -4.36
CA VAL A 676 -2.76 -35.74 -4.52
C VAL A 676 -2.23 -34.36 -4.92
N GLU A 677 -1.29 -33.80 -4.14
CA GLU A 677 -0.73 -32.49 -4.45
C GLU A 677 0.00 -32.46 -5.80
N THR A 678 0.81 -33.49 -6.11
CA THR A 678 1.55 -33.55 -7.36
C THR A 678 0.63 -33.64 -8.58
N ASN A 679 -0.45 -34.43 -8.50
CA ASN A 679 -1.46 -34.50 -9.57
C ASN A 679 -2.23 -33.19 -9.72
N SER A 680 -2.66 -32.56 -8.61
CA SER A 680 -3.34 -31.26 -8.67
C SER A 680 -2.46 -30.19 -9.32
N VAL A 681 -1.17 -30.15 -8.97
CA VAL A 681 -0.21 -29.20 -9.58
C VAL A 681 -0.05 -29.49 -11.09
N ARG A 682 0.11 -30.76 -11.47
CA ARG A 682 0.22 -31.15 -12.89
C ARG A 682 -1.04 -30.79 -13.68
N ASN A 683 -2.21 -31.03 -13.11
CA ASN A 683 -3.51 -30.84 -13.77
C ASN A 683 -3.82 -29.35 -13.99
N VAL A 684 -3.30 -28.44 -13.16
CA VAL A 684 -3.54 -27.00 -13.31
C VAL A 684 -2.38 -26.27 -13.99
N PHE A 685 -1.13 -26.51 -13.59
CA PHE A 685 0.01 -25.67 -14.00
C PHE A 685 0.84 -26.23 -15.16
N ALA A 686 0.64 -27.50 -15.53
CA ALA A 686 1.50 -28.22 -16.47
C ALA A 686 0.77 -28.80 -17.70
N GLN A 687 -0.50 -28.44 -17.91
CA GLN A 687 -1.26 -28.87 -19.09
C GLN A 687 -0.72 -28.21 -20.36
N ASN A 688 -0.32 -28.99 -21.37
CA ASN A 688 0.18 -28.50 -22.66
C ASN A 688 1.38 -27.53 -22.58
N ARG A 689 2.22 -27.69 -21.56
CA ARG A 689 3.36 -26.81 -21.31
C ARG A 689 4.49 -27.08 -22.32
N GLY A 690 4.92 -26.06 -23.07
CA GLY A 690 6.01 -26.14 -24.06
C GLY A 690 7.37 -26.48 -23.41
N ARG A 691 8.25 -27.17 -24.14
CA ARG A 691 9.54 -27.69 -23.62
C ARG A 691 10.47 -26.62 -23.06
N ASP A 692 10.42 -25.40 -23.59
CA ASP A 692 11.20 -24.23 -23.20
C ASP A 692 10.64 -23.49 -21.97
N ASN A 693 9.47 -23.89 -21.47
CA ASN A 693 8.83 -23.30 -20.29
C ASN A 693 8.59 -24.33 -19.17
N PRO A 694 9.63 -24.95 -18.57
CA PRO A 694 9.45 -25.95 -17.53
C PRO A 694 8.88 -25.34 -16.24
N LEU A 695 7.98 -26.07 -15.58
CA LEU A 695 7.51 -25.75 -14.22
C LEU A 695 8.48 -26.36 -13.21
N GLN A 696 9.06 -25.55 -12.34
CA GLN A 696 9.92 -26.07 -11.27
C GLN A 696 9.14 -26.26 -9.98
N ILE A 697 9.41 -27.35 -9.26
CA ILE A 697 8.77 -27.66 -7.98
C ILE A 697 9.81 -27.99 -6.91
N GLY A 698 9.49 -27.68 -5.65
CA GLY A 698 10.30 -28.03 -4.50
C GLY A 698 9.53 -27.84 -3.19
N ALA A 699 10.11 -28.28 -2.07
CA ALA A 699 9.50 -28.10 -0.75
C ALA A 699 10.55 -27.85 0.32
N ILE A 700 10.38 -26.77 1.08
CA ILE A 700 11.28 -26.37 2.17
C ILE A 700 11.34 -27.39 3.31
N LYS A 701 10.29 -28.20 3.46
CA LYS A 701 10.18 -29.18 4.57
C LYS A 701 11.25 -30.26 4.53
N ALA A 702 11.80 -30.56 3.34
CA ALA A 702 12.94 -31.47 3.21
C ALA A 702 14.23 -30.91 3.82
N VAL A 703 14.36 -29.57 3.93
CA VAL A 703 15.51 -28.90 4.55
C VAL A 703 15.30 -28.79 6.06
N ILE A 704 14.23 -28.08 6.47
CA ILE A 704 14.04 -27.66 7.87
C ILE A 704 13.00 -28.47 8.64
N GLY A 705 12.54 -29.59 8.09
CA GLY A 705 11.41 -30.32 8.64
C GLY A 705 10.09 -29.57 8.45
N HIS A 706 9.01 -30.15 8.97
CA HIS A 706 7.70 -29.52 8.99
C HIS A 706 7.55 -28.65 10.23
N SER A 707 7.65 -27.33 10.05
CA SER A 707 7.47 -26.34 11.12
C SER A 707 6.01 -26.03 11.48
N GLU A 708 5.11 -27.00 11.27
CA GLU A 708 3.69 -26.95 11.64
C GLU A 708 3.03 -25.60 11.32
N ALA A 709 2.61 -24.83 12.34
CA ALA A 709 1.96 -23.54 12.17
C ALA A 709 2.81 -22.49 11.44
N ALA A 710 4.15 -22.62 11.46
CA ALA A 710 5.10 -21.76 10.76
C ALA A 710 5.47 -22.26 9.36
N ALA A 711 4.95 -23.40 8.90
CA ALA A 711 5.35 -23.98 7.63
C ALA A 711 5.05 -23.06 6.45
N GLY A 712 3.88 -22.42 6.44
CA GLY A 712 3.49 -21.50 5.37
C GLY A 712 4.38 -20.26 5.30
N ILE A 713 4.74 -19.66 6.45
CA ILE A 713 5.56 -18.44 6.47
C ILE A 713 7.01 -18.75 6.12
N ALA A 714 7.53 -19.92 6.50
CA ALA A 714 8.86 -20.38 6.09
C ALA A 714 8.91 -20.59 4.57
N SER A 715 7.90 -21.25 3.99
CA SER A 715 7.75 -21.42 2.54
C SER A 715 7.64 -20.06 1.82
N LEU A 716 6.84 -19.12 2.34
CA LEU A 716 6.75 -17.77 1.77
C LEU A 716 8.10 -17.05 1.79
N ILE A 717 8.83 -17.08 2.92
CA ILE A 717 10.15 -16.43 3.04
C ILE A 717 11.16 -17.05 2.06
N LYS A 718 11.20 -18.39 1.91
CA LYS A 718 12.00 -19.03 0.85
C LYS A 718 11.63 -18.51 -0.53
N SER A 719 10.33 -18.42 -0.85
CA SER A 719 9.88 -17.92 -2.15
C SER A 719 10.24 -16.44 -2.39
N LEU A 720 10.18 -15.61 -1.36
CA LEU A 720 10.66 -14.22 -1.42
C LEU A 720 12.17 -14.15 -1.68
N LEU A 721 12.96 -15.02 -1.06
CA LEU A 721 14.40 -15.12 -1.30
C LEU A 721 14.70 -15.62 -2.72
N ILE A 722 13.95 -16.59 -3.25
CA ILE A 722 14.06 -17.04 -4.65
C ILE A 722 13.82 -15.87 -5.62
N LEU A 723 12.81 -15.02 -5.37
CA LEU A 723 12.59 -13.82 -6.18
C LEU A 723 13.75 -12.83 -6.05
N LYS A 724 14.19 -12.55 -4.81
CA LYS A 724 15.29 -11.61 -4.54
C LYS A 724 16.59 -12.01 -5.24
N GLU A 725 16.97 -13.29 -5.13
CA GLU A 725 18.25 -13.81 -5.60
C GLU A 725 18.18 -14.36 -7.04
N GLY A 726 16.97 -14.63 -7.56
CA GLY A 726 16.74 -15.13 -8.92
C GLY A 726 17.25 -16.56 -9.19
N SER A 727 17.57 -17.32 -8.14
CA SER A 727 18.00 -18.72 -8.19
C SER A 727 17.08 -19.60 -7.36
N ILE A 728 16.94 -20.86 -7.76
CA ILE A 728 16.07 -21.85 -7.11
C ILE A 728 16.97 -22.87 -6.37
N PRO A 729 16.91 -22.94 -5.03
CA PRO A 729 17.72 -23.90 -4.26
C PRO A 729 17.41 -25.36 -4.60
N THR A 730 18.41 -26.22 -4.47
CA THR A 730 18.28 -27.67 -4.70
C THR A 730 17.31 -28.30 -3.70
N GLN A 731 16.47 -29.22 -4.18
CA GLN A 731 15.71 -30.12 -3.33
C GLN A 731 16.71 -31.08 -2.63
N PRO A 732 16.72 -31.18 -1.29
CA PRO A 732 17.70 -31.98 -0.58
C PRO A 732 17.84 -33.41 -1.09
N GLU A 733 19.08 -33.91 -1.09
CA GLU A 733 19.46 -35.27 -1.51
C GLU A 733 19.19 -35.59 -3.00
N TRP A 734 18.84 -34.60 -3.83
CA TRP A 734 18.68 -34.80 -5.27
C TRP A 734 20.03 -35.09 -5.96
N PRO A 735 20.12 -36.12 -6.84
CA PRO A 735 19.05 -37.02 -7.27
C PRO A 735 18.82 -38.21 -6.32
N PHE A 736 17.54 -38.58 -6.16
CA PHE A 736 17.08 -39.75 -5.40
C PHE A 736 16.17 -40.63 -6.27
N LYS A 737 15.79 -41.82 -5.75
CA LYS A 737 14.79 -42.66 -6.41
C LYS A 737 13.41 -42.01 -6.30
N LEU A 738 12.91 -41.50 -7.42
CA LEU A 738 11.58 -40.87 -7.51
C LEU A 738 10.48 -41.89 -7.17
N ASN A 739 9.45 -41.44 -6.47
CA ASN A 739 8.31 -42.27 -6.10
C ASN A 739 7.62 -42.89 -7.32
N HIS A 740 7.54 -44.22 -7.35
CA HIS A 740 6.96 -44.95 -8.49
C HIS A 740 5.45 -44.68 -8.71
N LYS A 741 4.75 -44.10 -7.72
CA LYS A 741 3.33 -43.75 -7.82
C LYS A 741 3.09 -42.37 -8.46
N PHE A 742 4.16 -41.63 -8.73
CA PHE A 742 4.04 -40.32 -9.36
C PHE A 742 3.68 -40.41 -10.83
N PRO A 743 2.96 -39.39 -11.33
CA PRO A 743 2.80 -39.23 -12.77
C PRO A 743 4.16 -38.97 -13.42
N ASP A 744 4.25 -39.22 -14.72
CA ASP A 744 5.42 -38.86 -15.50
C ASP A 744 5.60 -37.33 -15.52
N LEU A 745 6.47 -36.84 -14.62
CA LEU A 745 6.76 -35.43 -14.44
C LEU A 745 7.49 -34.86 -15.66
N GLU A 746 8.39 -35.64 -16.27
CA GLU A 746 9.15 -35.24 -17.45
C GLU A 746 8.22 -35.05 -18.65
N ALA A 747 7.28 -35.98 -18.87
CA ALA A 747 6.26 -35.85 -19.90
C ALA A 747 5.37 -34.61 -19.72
N SER A 748 5.22 -34.13 -18.49
CA SER A 748 4.45 -32.91 -18.16
C SER A 748 5.31 -31.64 -18.12
N ASN A 749 6.59 -31.72 -18.47
CA ASN A 749 7.59 -30.65 -18.33
C ASN A 749 7.67 -30.03 -16.92
N ILE A 750 7.56 -30.89 -15.91
CA ILE A 750 7.76 -30.57 -14.49
C ILE A 750 9.16 -31.01 -14.08
N VAL A 751 9.92 -30.11 -13.47
CA VAL A 751 11.31 -30.33 -13.04
C VAL A 751 11.40 -30.16 -11.53
N ILE A 752 11.94 -31.16 -10.84
CA ILE A 752 12.31 -31.04 -9.43
C ILE A 752 13.52 -30.13 -9.33
N ALA A 753 13.48 -29.16 -8.41
CA ALA A 753 14.54 -28.18 -8.23
C ALA A 753 15.91 -28.85 -7.98
N ASP A 754 16.84 -28.68 -8.91
CA ASP A 754 18.16 -29.32 -8.91
C ASP A 754 19.32 -28.39 -8.49
N GLY A 755 19.00 -27.13 -8.16
CA GLY A 755 19.96 -26.08 -7.81
C GLY A 755 20.60 -25.35 -8.99
N LYS A 756 20.33 -25.78 -10.23
CA LYS A 756 20.86 -25.14 -11.45
C LYS A 756 19.83 -24.20 -12.07
N GLY A 757 18.56 -24.34 -11.69
CA GLY A 757 17.45 -23.52 -12.16
C GLY A 757 17.56 -22.04 -11.76
N ARG A 758 17.33 -21.15 -12.72
CA ARG A 758 17.04 -19.73 -12.47
C ARG A 758 15.55 -19.49 -12.62
N LEU A 759 14.99 -18.67 -11.74
CA LEU A 759 13.63 -18.18 -11.94
C LEU A 759 13.69 -17.02 -12.95
N VAL A 760 13.16 -17.26 -14.14
CA VAL A 760 13.11 -16.28 -15.24
C VAL A 760 11.66 -15.94 -15.59
N PRO A 761 11.39 -14.74 -16.13
CA PRO A 761 10.09 -14.43 -16.72
C PRO A 761 9.73 -15.44 -17.80
N ARG A 762 8.45 -15.79 -17.91
CA ARG A 762 8.01 -16.83 -18.84
C ARG A 762 7.81 -16.29 -20.26
N PRO A 763 7.99 -17.10 -21.31
CA PRO A 763 7.77 -16.65 -22.68
C PRO A 763 6.35 -16.09 -22.85
N ASN A 764 6.20 -14.97 -23.55
CA ASN A 764 4.92 -14.26 -23.77
C ASN A 764 4.22 -13.73 -22.50
N SER A 765 4.89 -13.72 -21.34
CA SER A 765 4.41 -13.06 -20.12
C SER A 765 4.74 -11.55 -20.12
N ASP A 766 4.20 -10.82 -19.15
CA ASP A 766 4.47 -9.40 -18.88
C ASP A 766 5.87 -9.12 -18.28
N GLY A 767 6.80 -10.07 -18.37
CA GLY A 767 8.18 -9.91 -17.89
C GLY A 767 8.35 -10.10 -16.39
N LYS A 768 7.32 -10.57 -15.68
CA LYS A 768 7.34 -10.80 -14.23
C LYS A 768 7.57 -12.28 -13.88
N ARG A 769 8.33 -12.53 -12.82
CA ARG A 769 8.53 -13.87 -12.24
C ARG A 769 7.45 -14.15 -11.22
N ARG A 770 6.87 -15.35 -11.26
CA ARG A 770 5.74 -15.75 -10.42
C ARG A 770 5.96 -17.08 -9.72
N ILE A 771 5.57 -17.13 -8.45
CA ILE A 771 5.67 -18.31 -7.59
C ILE A 771 4.32 -18.57 -6.93
N VAL A 772 3.89 -19.83 -6.89
CA VAL A 772 2.77 -20.28 -6.06
C VAL A 772 3.32 -20.94 -4.81
N VAL A 773 2.76 -20.60 -3.65
CA VAL A 773 3.15 -21.14 -2.33
C VAL A 773 1.96 -21.87 -1.73
N ASN A 774 2.12 -23.15 -1.43
CA ASN A 774 1.08 -24.02 -0.88
C ASN A 774 1.32 -24.32 0.60
N SER A 775 0.26 -24.24 1.42
CA SER A 775 0.26 -24.85 2.76
C SER A 775 -1.10 -25.45 3.09
N PHE A 776 -1.12 -26.76 3.30
CA PHE A 776 -2.32 -27.55 3.60
C PHE A 776 -2.27 -28.08 5.02
N ASP A 777 -3.42 -28.38 5.60
CA ASP A 777 -3.51 -28.83 6.98
C ASP A 777 -4.28 -30.14 7.14
N ALA A 778 -3.90 -30.90 8.17
CA ALA A 778 -4.51 -32.18 8.48
C ALA A 778 -5.94 -32.06 9.05
N ALA A 779 -6.43 -30.83 9.28
CA ALA A 779 -7.84 -30.61 9.60
C ALA A 779 -8.70 -30.49 8.32
N GLY A 780 -8.08 -30.58 7.14
CA GLY A 780 -8.72 -30.60 5.84
C GLY A 780 -8.73 -29.25 5.12
N GLY A 781 -8.12 -28.21 5.67
CA GLY A 781 -7.99 -26.90 5.02
C GLY A 781 -6.84 -26.84 4.01
N ASN A 782 -7.03 -26.07 2.95
CA ASN A 782 -5.98 -25.76 1.98
C ASN A 782 -5.85 -24.25 1.81
N THR A 783 -4.62 -23.73 1.86
CA THR A 783 -4.34 -22.31 1.59
C THR A 783 -3.20 -22.17 0.57
N SER A 784 -3.36 -21.27 -0.40
CA SER A 784 -2.33 -20.96 -1.39
C SER A 784 -2.20 -19.46 -1.66
N LEU A 785 -0.97 -19.03 -1.95
CA LEU A 785 -0.63 -17.66 -2.33
C LEU A 785 0.02 -17.64 -3.71
N LEU A 786 -0.23 -16.58 -4.49
CA LEU A 786 0.53 -16.28 -5.70
C LEU A 786 1.33 -15.00 -5.46
N ILE A 787 2.65 -15.09 -5.57
CA ILE A 787 3.57 -13.96 -5.42
C ILE A 787 4.31 -13.64 -6.73
N GLU A 788 4.65 -12.38 -6.90
CA GLU A 788 5.27 -11.82 -8.10
C GLU A 788 6.39 -10.83 -7.75
N ASP A 789 7.30 -10.60 -8.71
CA ASP A 789 8.29 -9.53 -8.68
C ASP A 789 7.75 -8.17 -8.23
N ALA A 790 8.52 -7.49 -7.38
CA ALA A 790 8.29 -6.09 -7.03
C ALA A 790 8.25 -5.17 -8.27
N PRO A 791 7.59 -4.00 -8.19
CA PRO A 791 7.69 -2.97 -9.22
C PRO A 791 9.12 -2.54 -9.47
N ARG A 792 9.44 -2.17 -10.72
CA ARG A 792 10.77 -1.67 -11.07
C ARG A 792 11.01 -0.33 -10.37
N ARG A 793 12.15 -0.20 -9.69
CA ARG A 793 12.53 1.08 -9.04
C ARG A 793 12.93 2.12 -10.09
N VAL A 794 12.35 3.31 -10.00
CA VAL A 794 12.69 4.48 -10.84
C VAL A 794 14.11 4.96 -10.49
N SER A 795 14.86 5.44 -11.49
CA SER A 795 16.19 6.02 -11.28
C SER A 795 16.14 7.22 -10.33
N LYS A 796 17.10 7.30 -9.39
CA LYS A 796 17.16 8.41 -8.43
C LYS A 796 17.64 9.70 -9.08
N SER A 797 17.12 10.84 -8.63
CA SER A 797 17.74 12.15 -8.84
C SER A 797 18.91 12.38 -7.87
N SER A 798 19.73 13.41 -8.11
CA SER A 798 20.72 13.85 -7.11
C SER A 798 20.03 14.54 -5.94
N ASP A 799 20.51 14.31 -4.73
CA ASP A 799 20.10 15.11 -3.56
C ASP A 799 20.86 16.45 -3.61
N PRO A 800 20.19 17.61 -3.53
CA PRO A 800 20.86 18.90 -3.59
C PRO A 800 21.49 19.32 -2.25
N ARG A 801 21.24 18.60 -1.16
CA ARG A 801 21.79 18.92 0.16
C ARG A 801 23.27 18.52 0.23
N SER A 802 24.11 19.41 0.75
CA SER A 802 25.56 19.19 0.85
C SER A 802 25.99 18.42 2.10
N HIS A 803 25.14 18.39 3.14
CA HIS A 803 25.39 17.72 4.41
C HIS A 803 24.13 16.99 4.87
N HIS A 804 24.33 15.85 5.52
CA HIS A 804 23.25 15.00 5.99
C HIS A 804 23.44 14.60 7.46
N VAL A 805 22.33 14.24 8.12
CA VAL A 805 22.34 13.72 9.49
C VAL A 805 22.22 12.20 9.47
N ILE A 806 23.16 11.51 10.11
CA ILE A 806 23.15 10.06 10.30
C ILE A 806 22.99 9.81 11.79
N THR A 807 22.08 8.90 12.16
CA THR A 807 21.84 8.61 13.59
C THR A 807 22.09 7.15 13.93
N VAL A 808 22.53 6.93 15.17
CA VAL A 808 22.61 5.62 15.80
C VAL A 808 21.85 5.73 17.12
N SER A 809 20.97 4.78 17.40
CA SER A 809 20.29 4.75 18.68
C SER A 809 20.13 3.34 19.23
N ALA A 810 19.97 3.23 20.55
CA ALA A 810 19.61 1.98 21.19
C ALA A 810 18.96 2.15 22.57
N ARG A 811 18.27 1.10 23.04
CA ARG A 811 17.73 1.01 24.40
C ARG A 811 18.78 0.95 25.50
N THR A 812 19.91 0.29 25.23
CA THR A 812 20.99 0.06 26.20
C THR A 812 22.34 0.54 25.63
N LEU A 813 23.31 0.82 26.50
CA LEU A 813 24.69 1.15 26.08
C LEU A 813 25.35 0.01 25.31
N THR A 814 25.13 -1.24 25.74
CA THR A 814 25.64 -2.44 25.05
C THR A 814 25.14 -2.51 23.62
N SER A 815 23.82 -2.39 23.43
CA SER A 815 23.19 -2.38 22.12
C SER A 815 23.62 -1.18 21.28
N HIS A 816 23.84 -0.01 21.88
CA HIS A 816 24.33 1.17 21.19
C HIS A 816 25.72 0.93 20.59
N ALA A 817 26.67 0.46 21.40
CA ALA A 817 28.02 0.13 20.96
C ALA A 817 28.03 -0.95 19.87
N ALA A 818 27.13 -1.94 19.98
CA ALA A 818 26.98 -2.98 18.99
C ALA A 818 26.35 -2.48 17.67
N ASN A 819 25.31 -1.63 17.73
CA ASN A 819 24.72 -0.97 16.55
C ASN A 819 25.76 -0.14 15.80
N LYS A 820 26.53 0.67 16.53
CA LYS A 820 27.63 1.48 15.97
C LYS A 820 28.67 0.59 15.27
N ARG A 821 29.10 -0.50 15.90
CA ARG A 821 30.04 -1.46 15.31
C ARG A 821 29.49 -2.12 14.03
N ARG A 822 28.22 -2.53 14.05
CA ARG A 822 27.54 -3.10 12.87
C ARG A 822 27.46 -2.10 11.72
N LEU A 823 27.17 -0.83 12.00
CA LEU A 823 27.18 0.22 10.99
C LEU A 823 28.57 0.43 10.38
N ILE A 824 29.62 0.50 11.21
CA ILE A 824 31.00 0.60 10.73
C ILE A 824 31.36 -0.59 9.83
N GLN A 825 30.99 -1.81 10.22
CA GLN A 825 31.23 -3.01 9.41
C GLN A 825 30.47 -2.97 8.08
N TYR A 826 29.21 -2.55 8.10
CA TYR A 826 28.40 -2.39 6.89
C TYR A 826 29.06 -1.40 5.91
N LEU A 827 29.52 -0.24 6.40
CA LEU A 827 30.16 0.78 5.57
C LEU A 827 31.50 0.28 4.98
N LYS A 828 32.24 -0.54 5.71
CA LYS A 828 33.47 -1.19 5.19
C LYS A 828 33.17 -2.18 4.06
N MET A 829 32.06 -2.92 4.17
CA MET A 829 31.64 -3.88 3.15
C MET A 829 30.97 -3.21 1.93
N ASN A 830 30.44 -2.00 2.10
CA ASN A 830 29.70 -1.26 1.08
C ASN A 830 30.26 0.16 0.91
N PRO A 831 31.49 0.33 0.39
CA PRO A 831 32.16 1.63 0.32
C PRO A 831 31.43 2.65 -0.56
N ASP A 832 30.65 2.17 -1.55
CA ASP A 832 29.86 3.00 -2.48
C ASP A 832 28.50 3.41 -1.92
N THR A 833 28.26 3.23 -0.62
CA THR A 833 27.00 3.62 0.04
C THR A 833 26.74 5.12 -0.16
N SER A 834 25.56 5.47 -0.66
CA SER A 834 25.15 6.88 -0.75
C SER A 834 24.88 7.46 0.64
N ILE A 835 25.50 8.59 0.96
CA ILE A 835 25.31 9.28 2.24
C ILE A 835 23.85 9.74 2.44
N ALA A 836 23.17 10.15 1.37
CA ALA A 836 21.76 10.57 1.41
C ALA A 836 20.81 9.39 1.69
N ASP A 837 21.05 8.23 1.08
CA ASP A 837 20.31 7.00 1.36
C ASP A 837 20.54 6.53 2.80
N LEU A 838 21.78 6.64 3.30
CA LEU A 838 22.13 6.29 4.67
C LEU A 838 21.46 7.23 5.69
N ALA A 839 21.50 8.53 5.44
CA ALA A 839 20.82 9.52 6.27
C ALA A 839 19.32 9.24 6.31
N TYR A 840 18.66 9.09 5.15
CA TYR A 840 17.24 8.75 5.06
C TYR A 840 16.90 7.47 5.84
N THR A 841 17.70 6.42 5.63
CA THR A 841 17.44 5.11 6.26
C THR A 841 17.62 5.16 7.77
N THR A 842 18.65 5.84 8.27
CA THR A 842 18.95 5.90 9.71
C THR A 842 18.09 6.91 10.47
N THR A 843 17.49 7.89 9.79
CA THR A 843 16.60 8.88 10.41
C THR A 843 15.12 8.52 10.21
N ALA A 844 14.57 8.78 9.03
CA ALA A 844 13.15 8.68 8.75
C ALA A 844 12.61 7.25 8.80
N ARG A 845 13.48 6.24 8.70
CA ARG A 845 13.11 4.83 8.50
C ARG A 845 13.59 3.91 9.64
N ARG A 846 13.77 4.48 10.84
CA ARG A 846 14.10 3.77 12.08
C ARG A 846 13.36 4.36 13.28
N GLU A 847 13.11 3.52 14.28
CA GLU A 847 12.74 4.01 15.61
C GLU A 847 13.97 4.58 16.32
N HIS A 848 13.74 5.59 17.17
CA HIS A 848 14.81 6.28 17.89
C HIS A 848 14.73 6.07 19.39
N GLU A 849 15.62 5.21 19.88
CA GLU A 849 15.65 4.75 21.26
C GLU A 849 16.29 5.75 22.24
N LEU A 850 16.51 5.32 23.49
CA LEU A 850 16.91 6.18 24.60
C LEU A 850 18.33 6.77 24.46
N TYR A 851 19.30 5.97 24.05
CA TYR A 851 20.68 6.39 23.80
C TYR A 851 20.77 6.79 22.33
N ARG A 852 21.08 8.06 22.05
CA ARG A 852 21.07 8.64 20.71
C ARG A 852 22.40 9.32 20.43
N GLU A 853 22.96 9.02 19.27
CA GLU A 853 24.13 9.66 18.71
C GLU A 853 23.80 10.12 17.29
N ALA A 854 24.29 11.30 16.90
CA ALA A 854 24.05 11.88 15.59
C ALA A 854 25.33 12.46 15.02
N PHE A 855 25.51 12.27 13.72
CA PHE A 855 26.69 12.69 12.97
C PHE A 855 26.26 13.57 11.79
N VAL A 856 27.05 14.59 11.49
CA VAL A 856 26.82 15.49 10.36
C VAL A 856 28.01 15.40 9.42
N CYS A 857 27.74 15.01 8.17
CA CYS A 857 28.80 14.78 7.20
C CYS A 857 28.28 14.96 5.77
N GLY A 858 29.21 15.32 4.88
CA GLY A 858 28.94 15.44 3.44
C GLY A 858 29.26 14.16 2.66
N TYR A 859 30.05 13.25 3.24
CA TYR A 859 30.52 12.03 2.57
C TYR A 859 30.89 10.91 3.55
N ILE A 860 30.91 9.66 3.08
CA ILE A 860 31.07 8.46 3.93
C ILE A 860 32.43 8.40 4.65
N SER A 861 33.51 8.90 4.04
CA SER A 861 34.83 8.88 4.68
C SER A 861 34.95 9.85 5.86
N GLU A 862 34.18 10.96 5.87
CA GLU A 862 34.04 11.84 7.02
C GLU A 862 33.26 11.14 8.14
N LEU A 863 32.12 10.50 7.80
CA LEU A 863 31.33 9.73 8.75
C LEU A 863 32.16 8.65 9.45
N THR A 864 32.96 7.90 8.69
CA THR A 864 33.78 6.81 9.23
C THR A 864 34.79 7.33 10.27
N LYS A 865 35.43 8.48 10.00
CA LYS A 865 36.33 9.13 10.97
C LYS A 865 35.59 9.59 12.24
N GLN A 866 34.40 10.15 12.09
CA GLN A 866 33.57 10.56 13.24
C GLN A 866 33.13 9.35 14.08
N LEU A 867 32.73 8.25 13.44
CA LEU A 867 32.40 6.99 14.11
C LEU A 867 33.60 6.41 14.87
N ASP A 868 34.81 6.45 14.31
CA ASP A 868 36.01 5.91 14.98
C ASP A 868 36.46 6.76 16.18
N SER A 869 36.20 8.07 16.16
CA SER A 869 36.64 9.04 17.19
C SER A 869 35.60 9.34 18.27
N SER A 870 34.39 8.79 18.15
CA SER A 870 33.30 9.13 19.07
C SER A 870 33.48 8.50 20.46
N ILE A 871 33.12 9.27 21.49
CA ILE A 871 33.29 8.98 22.92
C ILE A 871 32.07 8.21 23.45
N GLU A 872 32.21 7.53 24.59
CA GLU A 872 31.08 6.89 25.28
C GLU A 872 29.95 7.89 25.59
N LEU A 873 28.70 7.44 25.40
CA LEU A 873 27.51 8.23 25.70
C LEU A 873 27.24 8.29 27.20
N GLU A 874 26.98 9.49 27.70
CA GLU A 874 26.50 9.69 29.06
C GLU A 874 25.01 9.34 29.21
N LEU A 875 24.57 9.12 30.46
CA LEU A 875 23.16 8.93 30.76
C LEU A 875 22.37 10.20 30.41
N PRO A 876 21.26 10.08 29.66
CA PRO A 876 20.44 11.24 29.35
C PRO A 876 19.88 11.85 30.64
N PRO A 877 19.80 13.19 30.74
CA PRO A 877 19.21 13.87 31.89
C PRO A 877 17.74 13.42 32.09
N LYS A 878 17.31 13.33 33.36
CA LYS A 878 15.95 12.86 33.73
C LYS A 878 14.84 13.82 33.27
N SER A 879 15.13 15.10 33.08
CA SER A 879 14.18 16.12 32.63
C SER A 879 14.21 16.28 31.12
N GLY A 880 13.04 16.36 30.47
CA GLY A 880 12.94 16.62 29.04
C GLY A 880 13.41 18.03 28.65
N SER A 881 14.13 18.12 27.54
CA SER A 881 14.54 19.36 26.89
C SER A 881 13.35 20.07 26.24
N SER A 882 13.30 21.39 26.36
CA SER A 882 12.41 22.28 25.61
C SER A 882 13.18 23.06 24.56
N LEU A 883 12.47 23.57 23.54
CA LEU A 883 13.03 24.40 22.49
C LEU A 883 12.57 25.86 22.68
N ILE A 884 13.49 26.80 22.50
CA ILE A 884 13.23 28.24 22.61
C ILE A 884 13.71 28.90 21.33
N PHE A 885 12.88 29.76 20.74
CA PHE A 885 13.28 30.54 19.56
C PHE A 885 13.71 31.93 19.98
N VAL A 886 14.86 32.35 19.45
CA VAL A 886 15.38 33.70 19.67
C VAL A 886 15.56 34.36 18.30
N PHE A 887 14.91 35.48 18.09
CA PHE A 887 14.90 36.18 16.81
C PHE A 887 15.95 37.29 16.79
N THR A 888 16.80 37.26 15.77
CA THR A 888 17.95 38.15 15.66
C THR A 888 17.53 39.61 15.41
N GLY A 889 18.35 40.56 15.86
CA GLY A 889 18.15 41.98 15.57
C GLY A 889 18.68 42.42 14.21
N GLN A 890 18.55 43.71 13.92
CA GLN A 890 19.05 44.34 12.69
C GLN A 890 20.57 44.57 12.77
N SER A 891 21.37 43.52 12.60
CA SER A 891 22.84 43.61 12.46
C SER A 891 23.50 42.37 11.83
N ALA A 892 22.72 41.33 11.56
CA ALA A 892 23.20 40.02 11.14
C ALA A 892 23.07 39.77 9.62
N GLN A 893 22.53 40.73 8.87
CA GLN A 893 22.28 40.64 7.44
C GLN A 893 23.56 40.48 6.61
N TYR A 894 23.44 39.77 5.49
CA TYR A 894 24.44 39.72 4.43
C TYR A 894 23.75 39.38 3.10
N THR A 895 24.36 39.78 1.99
CA THR A 895 23.83 39.49 0.64
C THR A 895 23.73 37.98 0.41
N GLY A 896 22.56 37.51 -0.04
CA GLY A 896 22.30 36.08 -0.25
C GLY A 896 22.05 35.28 1.03
N MET A 897 21.64 35.92 2.13
CA MET A 897 21.21 35.21 3.34
C MET A 897 20.03 34.27 3.03
N GLY A 898 20.16 32.99 3.41
CA GLY A 898 19.16 31.97 3.11
C GLY A 898 19.12 31.46 1.66
N ARG A 899 19.99 31.96 0.77
CA ARG A 899 19.99 31.64 -0.67
C ARG A 899 20.02 30.13 -0.96
N ILE A 900 20.95 29.39 -0.33
CA ILE A 900 21.10 27.95 -0.58
C ILE A 900 19.79 27.22 -0.26
N LEU A 901 19.10 27.57 0.84
CA LEU A 901 17.83 26.95 1.19
C LEU A 901 16.72 27.34 0.22
N TYR A 902 16.67 28.60 -0.20
CA TYR A 902 15.71 29.04 -1.22
C TYR A 902 15.91 28.31 -2.56
N GLU A 903 17.14 27.97 -2.94
CA GLU A 903 17.43 27.23 -4.18
C GLU A 903 17.22 25.71 -4.04
N THR A 904 17.44 25.14 -2.86
CA THR A 904 17.52 23.68 -2.68
C THR A 904 16.40 23.07 -1.82
N SER A 905 15.59 23.87 -1.12
CA SER A 905 14.41 23.44 -0.38
C SER A 905 13.13 23.97 -1.04
N PRO A 906 12.37 23.11 -1.75
CA PRO A 906 11.09 23.47 -2.34
C PRO A 906 10.12 24.09 -1.33
N ARG A 907 10.00 23.52 -0.13
CA ARG A 907 9.18 24.05 0.95
C ARG A 907 9.59 25.47 1.37
N PHE A 908 10.88 25.69 1.63
CA PHE A 908 11.38 26.99 2.06
C PHE A 908 11.17 28.07 0.99
N LYS A 909 11.39 27.71 -0.28
CA LYS A 909 11.11 28.55 -1.43
C LYS A 909 9.65 28.97 -1.50
N GLN A 910 8.72 28.02 -1.39
CA GLN A 910 7.28 28.30 -1.43
C GLN A 910 6.85 29.26 -0.32
N ILE A 911 7.41 29.12 0.88
CA ILE A 911 7.13 30.01 2.01
C ILE A 911 7.54 31.44 1.69
N LEU A 912 8.77 31.66 1.22
CA LEU A 912 9.27 33.01 0.90
C LEU A 912 8.58 33.63 -0.32
N ASP A 913 8.30 32.84 -1.37
CA ASP A 913 7.56 33.31 -2.55
C ASP A 913 6.14 33.76 -2.17
N MET A 914 5.51 33.06 -1.23
CA MET A 914 4.21 33.47 -0.69
C MET A 914 4.29 34.79 0.09
N TYR A 915 5.35 35.02 0.87
CA TYR A 915 5.55 36.29 1.59
C TYR A 915 5.84 37.44 0.64
N GLN A 916 6.62 37.20 -0.42
CA GLN A 916 6.82 38.20 -1.47
C GLN A 916 5.49 38.55 -2.15
N SER A 917 4.65 37.56 -2.46
CA SER A 917 3.31 37.78 -3.02
C SER A 917 2.40 38.61 -2.09
N LEU A 918 2.52 38.41 -0.76
CA LEU A 918 1.82 39.24 0.23
C LEU A 918 2.33 40.68 0.24
N CYS A 919 3.65 40.90 0.10
CA CYS A 919 4.21 42.24 -0.07
C CYS A 919 3.68 42.90 -1.35
N ASP A 920 3.70 42.18 -2.47
CA ASP A 920 3.25 42.68 -3.77
C ASP A 920 1.77 43.08 -3.72
N SER A 921 0.91 42.26 -3.11
CA SER A 921 -0.54 42.55 -2.99
C SER A 921 -0.88 43.76 -2.11
N GLN A 922 0.09 44.23 -1.30
CA GLN A 922 -0.04 45.35 -0.38
C GLN A 922 0.81 46.56 -0.80
N ASP A 923 1.40 46.52 -2.00
CA ASP A 923 2.31 47.54 -2.53
C ASP A 923 3.51 47.82 -1.58
N LEU A 924 4.02 46.78 -0.91
CA LEU A 924 5.19 46.87 -0.03
C LEU A 924 6.49 46.66 -0.82
N ALA A 925 7.63 47.00 -0.21
CA ALA A 925 8.92 46.84 -0.87
C ALA A 925 9.25 45.35 -1.13
N SER A 926 9.84 45.06 -2.29
CA SER A 926 10.30 43.71 -2.62
C SER A 926 11.59 43.37 -1.89
N PHE A 927 11.63 42.20 -1.25
CA PHE A 927 12.77 41.73 -0.46
C PHE A 927 13.48 40.52 -1.09
N ILE A 928 12.82 39.82 -2.02
CA ILE A 928 13.28 38.51 -2.50
C ILE A 928 14.64 38.55 -3.21
N ASP A 929 14.98 39.66 -3.87
CA ASP A 929 16.25 39.82 -4.59
C ASP A 929 17.47 39.88 -3.65
N ILE A 930 17.28 40.32 -2.39
CA ILE A 930 18.32 40.27 -1.36
C ILE A 930 18.60 38.81 -0.96
N ILE A 931 17.53 38.01 -0.80
CA ILE A 931 17.63 36.58 -0.47
C ILE A 931 18.27 35.79 -1.61
N ARG A 932 17.92 36.10 -2.86
CA ARG A 932 18.54 35.51 -4.06
C ARG A 932 20.00 35.96 -4.26
N GLY A 933 20.39 37.07 -3.63
CA GLY A 933 21.70 37.69 -3.78
C GLY A 933 21.88 38.41 -5.12
N THR A 934 20.78 38.71 -5.82
CA THR A 934 20.77 39.53 -7.04
C THR A 934 20.84 41.02 -6.73
N GLN A 935 20.50 41.42 -5.49
CA GLN A 935 20.68 42.77 -4.95
C GLN A 935 21.61 42.74 -3.72
N ASP A 936 22.60 43.64 -3.69
CA ASP A 936 23.48 43.82 -2.52
C ASP A 936 22.73 44.53 -1.38
N VAL A 937 22.86 44.04 -0.15
CA VAL A 937 22.29 44.67 1.05
C VAL A 937 22.71 46.13 1.23
N LYS A 938 23.86 46.55 0.70
CA LYS A 938 24.33 47.95 0.75
C LYS A 938 23.52 48.89 -0.14
N ASN A 939 22.86 48.36 -1.17
CA ASN A 939 22.05 49.12 -2.13
C ASN A 939 20.55 48.93 -1.88
N ALA A 940 20.17 48.25 -0.80
CA ALA A 940 18.79 48.04 -0.41
C ALA A 940 18.27 49.22 0.39
N THR A 941 17.00 49.60 0.17
CA THR A 941 16.33 50.53 1.09
C THR A 941 16.14 49.86 2.46
N ALA A 942 15.98 50.64 3.52
CA ALA A 942 15.67 50.14 4.85
C ALA A 942 14.40 49.29 4.85
N ALA A 943 13.41 49.63 4.03
CA ALA A 943 12.19 48.83 3.87
C ALA A 943 12.49 47.45 3.28
N GLN A 944 13.23 47.38 2.17
CA GLN A 944 13.64 46.10 1.58
C GLN A 944 14.46 45.26 2.56
N LEU A 945 15.40 45.88 3.27
CA LEU A 945 16.30 45.18 4.17
C LEU A 945 15.60 44.66 5.43
N GLN A 946 14.78 45.47 6.11
CA GLN A 946 14.05 45.02 7.30
C GLN A 946 13.02 43.95 6.95
N LEU A 947 12.34 44.07 5.80
CA LEU A 947 11.46 43.02 5.29
C LEU A 947 12.23 41.74 4.99
N ALA A 948 13.39 41.81 4.34
CA ALA A 948 14.20 40.62 4.05
C ALA A 948 14.58 39.86 5.33
N ILE A 949 14.97 40.58 6.40
CA ILE A 949 15.34 39.98 7.68
C ILE A 949 14.12 39.31 8.33
N VAL A 950 13.02 40.05 8.50
CA VAL A 950 11.83 39.53 9.20
C VAL A 950 11.14 38.42 8.42
N ALA A 951 11.05 38.53 7.09
CA ALA A 951 10.50 37.49 6.25
C ALA A 951 11.34 36.21 6.30
N LEU A 952 12.69 36.35 6.30
CA LEU A 952 13.61 35.22 6.47
C LEU A 952 13.44 34.56 7.84
N GLU A 953 13.35 35.35 8.90
CA GLU A 953 13.17 34.86 10.27
C GLU A 953 11.86 34.10 10.45
N ILE A 954 10.75 34.65 9.97
CA ILE A 954 9.44 33.98 10.01
C ILE A 954 9.49 32.69 9.16
N ALA A 955 10.11 32.74 7.98
CA ALA A 955 10.25 31.55 7.12
C ALA A 955 11.10 30.45 7.77
N LEU A 956 12.20 30.81 8.43
CA LEU A 956 13.04 29.86 9.17
C LEU A 956 12.28 29.25 10.35
N ALA A 957 11.56 30.06 11.13
CA ALA A 957 10.74 29.56 12.23
C ALA A 957 9.70 28.54 11.73
N HIS A 958 8.95 28.86 10.67
CA HIS A 958 7.99 27.92 10.09
C HIS A 958 8.63 26.70 9.44
N TYR A 959 9.82 26.84 8.85
CA TYR A 959 10.59 25.68 8.38
C TYR A 959 10.90 24.73 9.53
N TRP A 960 11.42 25.23 10.65
CA TRP A 960 11.69 24.44 11.85
C TRP A 960 10.42 23.81 12.45
N GLU A 961 9.33 24.57 12.56
CA GLU A 961 8.04 24.05 13.02
C GLU A 961 7.50 22.94 12.11
N SER A 962 7.73 23.03 10.79
CA SER A 962 7.34 21.99 9.82
C SER A 962 8.09 20.67 10.03
N LEU A 963 9.27 20.72 10.67
CA LEU A 963 10.06 19.56 11.07
C LEU A 963 9.68 19.07 12.49
N GLY A 964 8.61 19.58 13.09
CA GLY A 964 8.14 19.23 14.44
C GLY A 964 8.79 20.03 15.57
N LEU A 965 9.78 20.86 15.26
CA LEU A 965 10.55 21.64 16.23
C LEU A 965 9.83 22.95 16.56
N LYS A 966 8.89 22.89 17.50
CA LYS A 966 8.06 24.03 17.94
C LYS A 966 8.60 24.66 19.22
N PRO A 967 8.67 26.00 19.32
CA PRO A 967 9.16 26.67 20.52
C PRO A 967 8.14 26.65 21.66
N ARG A 968 8.63 26.57 22.89
CA ARG A 968 7.85 26.80 24.12
C ARG A 968 7.82 28.28 24.53
N LEU A 969 8.80 29.05 24.08
CA LEU A 969 9.00 30.46 24.39
C LEU A 969 9.65 31.12 23.17
N VAL A 970 9.28 32.37 22.89
CA VAL A 970 9.97 33.21 21.90
C VAL A 970 10.56 34.46 22.54
N ILE A 971 11.73 34.88 22.06
CA ILE A 971 12.42 36.12 22.46
C ILE A 971 12.84 36.84 21.19
N GLY A 972 12.62 38.15 21.08
CA GLY A 972 13.06 38.91 19.91
C GLY A 972 13.94 40.09 20.30
N HIS A 973 15.09 40.24 19.63
CA HIS A 973 15.95 41.41 19.83
C HIS A 973 15.57 42.53 18.88
N SER A 974 15.02 43.64 19.38
CA SER A 974 14.67 44.81 18.57
C SER A 974 13.76 44.45 17.38
N LEU A 975 14.30 44.43 16.15
CA LEU A 975 13.52 44.11 14.95
C LEU A 975 12.98 42.66 14.98
N GLY A 976 13.74 41.73 15.55
CA GLY A 976 13.33 40.33 15.68
C GLY A 976 12.10 40.13 16.57
N GLU A 977 11.72 41.13 17.38
CA GLU A 977 10.48 41.08 18.16
C GLU A 977 9.23 41.05 17.28
N TYR A 978 9.26 41.65 16.09
CA TYR A 978 8.16 41.54 15.12
C TYR A 978 7.97 40.10 14.64
N ALA A 979 9.07 39.41 14.32
CA ALA A 979 9.03 37.99 13.96
C ALA A 979 8.59 37.11 15.15
N ALA A 980 9.07 37.40 16.36
CA ALA A 980 8.66 36.70 17.58
C ALA A 980 7.15 36.85 17.85
N LEU A 981 6.59 38.05 17.70
CA LEU A 981 5.16 38.31 17.86
C LEU A 981 4.33 37.59 16.79
N CYS A 982 4.82 37.53 15.55
CA CYS A 982 4.19 36.76 14.48
C CYS A 982 4.12 35.26 14.83
N ILE A 983 5.25 34.67 15.24
CA ILE A 983 5.34 33.25 15.58
C ILE A 983 4.57 32.91 16.86
N ALA A 984 4.51 33.83 17.83
CA ALA A 984 3.64 33.70 18.99
C ALA A 984 2.14 33.80 18.66
N GLY A 985 1.78 34.14 17.41
CA GLY A 985 0.41 34.31 16.96
C GLY A 985 -0.25 35.61 17.41
N VAL A 986 0.53 36.59 17.88
CA VAL A 986 0.04 37.94 18.23
C VAL A 986 -0.26 38.74 16.98
N LEU A 987 0.58 38.65 15.96
CA LEU A 987 0.41 39.28 14.66
C LEU A 987 0.25 38.23 13.57
N SER A 988 -0.51 38.55 12.53
CA SER A 988 -0.51 37.76 11.30
C SER A 988 0.78 38.03 10.50
N ILE A 989 1.14 37.15 9.57
CA ILE A 989 2.27 37.36 8.67
C ILE A 989 2.07 38.63 7.84
N SER A 990 0.85 38.82 7.31
CA SER A 990 0.49 40.01 6.51
C SER A 990 0.66 41.30 7.31
N ASP A 991 0.13 41.34 8.54
CA ASP A 991 0.26 42.50 9.42
C ASP A 991 1.71 42.76 9.81
N THR A 992 2.48 41.70 10.07
CA THR A 992 3.89 41.82 10.44
C THR A 992 4.70 42.44 9.30
N LEU A 993 4.54 41.96 8.07
CA LEU A 993 5.20 42.53 6.88
C LEU A 993 4.77 43.99 6.66
N PHE A 994 3.47 44.28 6.78
CA PHE A 994 2.95 45.65 6.68
C PHE A 994 3.59 46.59 7.71
N LEU A 995 3.59 46.22 8.99
CA LEU A 995 4.15 47.02 10.08
C LEU A 995 5.65 47.25 9.90
N VAL A 996 6.40 46.22 9.51
CA VAL A 996 7.84 46.34 9.27
C VAL A 996 8.14 47.27 8.09
N ASN A 997 7.39 47.15 6.99
CA ASN A 997 7.54 48.06 5.85
C ASN A 997 7.20 49.51 6.22
N LYS A 998 6.10 49.73 6.96
CA LYS A 998 5.68 51.06 7.41
C LYS A 998 6.69 51.69 8.36
N ARG A 999 7.18 50.92 9.34
CA ARG A 999 8.25 51.32 10.26
C ARG A 999 9.46 51.82 9.48
N ALA A 1000 9.96 51.00 8.56
CA ALA A 1000 11.16 51.31 7.81
C ALA A 1000 10.98 52.52 6.88
N THR A 1001 9.83 52.62 6.19
CA THR A 1001 9.54 53.73 5.28
C THR A 1001 9.39 55.07 6.02
N LEU A 1002 8.72 55.08 7.18
CA LEU A 1002 8.57 56.28 8.00
C LEU A 1002 9.92 56.71 8.58
N MET A 1003 10.73 55.75 9.04
CA MET A 1003 12.08 55.99 9.53
C MET A 1003 12.95 56.67 8.47
N GLU A 1004 12.99 56.16 7.24
CA GLU A 1004 13.75 56.78 6.14
C GLU A 1004 13.29 58.19 5.82
N LYS A 1005 11.98 58.42 5.81
CA LYS A 1005 11.40 59.72 5.42
C LYS A 1005 11.56 60.80 6.50
N GLN A 1006 11.49 60.44 7.78
CA GLN A 1006 11.29 61.40 8.86
C GLN A 1006 12.44 61.48 9.87
N CYS A 1007 13.28 60.44 9.98
CA CYS A 1007 14.34 60.38 11.00
C CYS A 1007 15.73 60.81 10.50
N GLY A 1008 15.88 61.10 9.20
CA GLY A 1008 17.12 61.61 8.60
C GLY A 1008 18.29 60.62 8.62
N PRO A 1009 18.53 59.87 7.52
CA PRO A 1009 19.67 58.93 7.43
C PRO A 1009 21.02 59.61 7.69
N GLY A 1010 21.86 58.98 8.50
CA GLY A 1010 23.23 59.43 8.81
C GLY A 1010 23.33 60.53 9.87
N THR A 1011 22.20 61.10 10.31
CA THR A 1011 22.18 62.16 11.34
C THR A 1011 22.46 61.64 12.75
N SER A 1012 22.18 60.36 12.99
CA SER A 1012 22.40 59.67 14.26
C SER A 1012 23.18 58.37 14.04
N ALA A 1013 23.89 57.93 15.07
CA ALA A 1013 24.66 56.70 15.05
C ALA A 1013 24.46 55.91 16.35
N MET A 1014 24.87 54.64 16.36
CA MET A 1014 24.82 53.79 17.53
C MET A 1014 26.20 53.20 17.85
N LEU A 1015 26.55 53.15 19.13
CA LEU A 1015 27.83 52.67 19.65
C LEU A 1015 27.59 51.57 20.70
N ALA A 1016 28.10 50.37 20.43
CA ALA A 1016 28.17 49.31 21.42
C ALA A 1016 29.37 49.55 22.34
N ILE A 1017 29.16 49.49 23.67
CA ILE A 1017 30.15 49.80 24.70
C ILE A 1017 30.24 48.61 25.66
N ALA A 1018 31.46 48.15 25.91
CA ALA A 1018 31.75 47.04 26.83
C ALA A 1018 31.73 47.47 28.31
N LEU A 1019 30.64 48.12 28.76
CA LEU A 1019 30.44 48.59 30.13
C LEU A 1019 29.02 48.31 30.64
N PRO A 1020 28.83 48.15 31.96
CA PRO A 1020 27.52 48.06 32.57
C PRO A 1020 26.74 49.37 32.45
N LYS A 1021 25.40 49.26 32.50
CA LYS A 1021 24.44 50.38 32.42
C LYS A 1021 24.87 51.58 33.28
N ASP A 1022 25.17 51.35 34.56
CA ASP A 1022 25.44 52.44 35.51
C ASP A 1022 26.68 53.25 35.16
N LYS A 1023 27.71 52.60 34.60
CA LYS A 1023 28.94 53.26 34.14
C LYS A 1023 28.72 54.02 32.83
N VAL A 1024 27.94 53.47 31.92
CA VAL A 1024 27.55 54.20 30.71
C VAL A 1024 26.70 55.42 31.08
N SER A 1025 25.72 55.27 31.99
CA SER A 1025 24.93 56.39 32.49
C SER A 1025 25.79 57.49 33.12
N GLU A 1026 26.87 57.14 33.82
CA GLU A 1026 27.83 58.11 34.36
C GLU A 1026 28.55 58.89 33.26
N VAL A 1027 29.00 58.21 32.20
CA VAL A 1027 29.66 58.83 31.03
C VAL A 1027 28.69 59.73 30.25
N LEU A 1028 27.41 59.36 30.18
CA LEU A 1028 26.40 60.13 29.45
C LEU A 1028 25.91 61.40 30.18
N LYS A 1029 26.24 61.59 31.46
CA LYS A 1029 25.87 62.82 32.21
C LYS A 1029 26.36 64.10 31.53
N THR A 1030 27.48 64.03 30.82
CA THR A 1030 28.07 65.16 30.08
C THR A 1030 27.59 65.26 28.63
N ARG A 1031 26.78 64.30 28.15
CA ARG A 1031 26.27 64.20 26.77
C ARG A 1031 24.78 63.87 26.76
N LEU A 1032 23.96 64.86 27.12
CA LEU A 1032 22.50 64.73 27.26
C LEU A 1032 21.76 64.44 25.95
N SER A 1033 22.45 64.54 24.80
CA SER A 1033 21.95 64.19 23.47
C SER A 1033 22.05 62.69 23.14
N CYS A 1034 22.80 61.92 23.92
CA CYS A 1034 22.96 60.47 23.77
C CYS A 1034 22.10 59.70 24.79
N GLU A 1035 21.48 58.62 24.36
CA GLU A 1035 20.58 57.79 25.16
C GLU A 1035 21.01 56.31 25.11
N ILE A 1036 20.77 55.57 26.18
CA ILE A 1036 20.97 54.11 26.19
C ILE A 1036 19.86 53.47 25.36
N SER A 1037 20.24 52.70 24.35
CA SER A 1037 19.33 52.06 23.40
C SER A 1037 19.13 50.57 23.66
N CYS A 1038 20.17 49.86 24.12
CA CYS A 1038 20.07 48.43 24.41
C CYS A 1038 20.86 48.05 25.67
N LEU A 1039 20.29 47.18 26.49
CA LEU A 1039 20.94 46.48 27.60
C LEU A 1039 21.05 45.00 27.23
N ASN A 1040 22.14 44.64 26.55
CA ASN A 1040 22.31 43.32 25.94
C ASN A 1040 22.94 42.29 26.87
N GLY A 1041 23.66 42.75 27.91
CA GLY A 1041 24.30 41.89 28.90
C GLY A 1041 24.93 42.72 30.03
N PRO A 1042 25.50 42.07 31.06
CA PRO A 1042 26.02 42.75 32.25
C PRO A 1042 27.07 43.81 31.96
N SER A 1043 27.86 43.61 30.90
CA SER A 1043 28.89 44.56 30.43
C SER A 1043 28.71 44.89 28.94
N SER A 1044 27.48 44.86 28.42
CA SER A 1044 27.19 45.10 27.00
C SER A 1044 26.01 46.06 26.87
N THR A 1045 26.33 47.34 26.67
CA THR A 1045 25.35 48.43 26.58
C THR A 1045 25.51 49.13 25.23
N VAL A 1046 24.40 49.46 24.56
CA VAL A 1046 24.41 50.23 23.31
C VAL A 1046 23.86 51.63 23.56
N VAL A 1047 24.52 52.64 23.02
CA VAL A 1047 24.12 54.04 23.08
C VAL A 1047 23.79 54.54 21.68
N SER A 1048 22.76 55.36 21.56
CA SER A 1048 22.38 56.08 20.34
C SER A 1048 22.41 57.58 20.56
N GLY A 1049 22.77 58.35 19.54
CA GLY A 1049 22.73 59.81 19.58
C GLY A 1049 23.19 60.43 18.26
N PRO A 1050 23.33 61.76 18.20
CA PRO A 1050 23.87 62.44 17.03
C PRO A 1050 25.22 61.87 16.60
N THR A 1051 25.44 61.71 15.30
CA THR A 1051 26.63 61.02 14.75
C THR A 1051 27.94 61.61 15.28
N GLU A 1052 28.04 62.94 15.34
CA GLU A 1052 29.23 63.64 15.84
C GLU A 1052 29.50 63.36 17.32
N GLU A 1053 28.45 63.36 18.16
CA GLU A 1053 28.57 63.07 19.60
C GLU A 1053 28.97 61.62 19.87
N ILE A 1054 28.44 60.69 19.08
CA ILE A 1054 28.81 59.27 19.16
C ILE A 1054 30.28 59.06 18.75
N GLN A 1055 30.77 59.75 17.73
CA GLN A 1055 32.17 59.70 17.34
C GLN A 1055 33.09 60.27 18.42
N LEU A 1056 32.71 61.40 19.04
CA LEU A 1056 33.45 61.97 20.17
C LEU A 1056 33.46 61.03 21.38
N LEU A 1057 32.32 60.39 21.69
CA LEU A 1057 32.22 59.39 22.74
C LEU A 1057 33.13 58.18 22.46
N GLN A 1058 33.18 57.70 21.22
CA GLN A 1058 34.06 56.59 20.84
C GLN A 1058 35.54 56.94 21.06
N ILE A 1059 35.96 58.16 20.72
CA ILE A 1059 37.33 58.64 20.95
C ILE A 1059 37.63 58.68 22.46
N GLU A 1060 36.73 59.25 23.27
CA GLU A 1060 36.91 59.34 24.72
C GLU A 1060 36.99 57.95 25.38
N LEU A 1061 36.13 57.02 24.96
CA LEU A 1061 36.16 55.64 25.46
C LEU A 1061 37.46 54.93 25.07
N LYS A 1062 37.96 55.18 23.85
CA LYS A 1062 39.26 54.65 23.40
C LYS A 1062 40.41 55.18 24.24
N GLU A 1063 40.41 56.47 24.60
CA GLU A 1063 41.40 57.06 25.53
C GLU A 1063 41.33 56.42 26.91
N LYS A 1064 40.11 56.13 27.40
CA LYS A 1064 39.85 55.42 28.66
C LYS A 1064 40.07 53.90 28.57
N LYS A 1065 40.56 53.39 27.44
CA LYS A 1065 40.79 51.94 27.17
C LYS A 1065 39.53 51.07 27.32
N VAL A 1066 38.36 51.65 27.10
CA VAL A 1066 37.09 50.94 27.07
C VAL A 1066 36.85 50.44 25.65
N GLN A 1067 36.54 49.16 25.50
CA GLN A 1067 36.17 48.61 24.18
C GLN A 1067 34.82 49.18 23.74
N SER A 1068 34.79 49.71 22.53
CA SER A 1068 33.57 50.21 21.90
C SER A 1068 33.61 50.01 20.39
N SER A 1069 32.46 49.72 19.78
CA SER A 1069 32.32 49.49 18.33
C SER A 1069 31.13 50.26 17.78
N LEU A 1070 31.36 51.00 16.70
CA LEU A 1070 30.28 51.65 15.95
C LEU A 1070 29.44 50.58 15.24
N LEU A 1071 28.12 50.69 15.31
CA LEU A 1071 27.21 49.77 14.63
C LEU A 1071 26.98 50.23 13.18
N PRO A 1072 26.91 49.30 12.21
CA PRO A 1072 26.72 49.62 10.80
C PRO A 1072 25.25 49.96 10.52
N THR A 1073 24.78 51.10 11.04
CA THR A 1073 23.45 51.66 10.82
C THR A 1073 23.52 53.17 10.65
N GLU A 1074 22.64 53.70 9.80
CA GLU A 1074 22.50 55.14 9.55
C GLU A 1074 21.47 55.81 10.47
N PHE A 1075 20.90 55.05 11.42
CA PHE A 1075 19.83 55.51 12.30
C PHE A 1075 20.14 55.25 13.77
N GLY A 1076 19.63 56.13 14.64
CA GLY A 1076 19.73 56.00 16.08
C GLY A 1076 18.52 55.29 16.71
N PHE A 1077 18.41 53.97 16.56
CA PHE A 1077 17.27 53.20 17.10
C PHE A 1077 17.13 53.33 18.63
N HIS A 1078 15.90 53.17 19.14
CA HIS A 1078 15.60 53.15 20.58
C HIS A 1078 16.11 54.41 21.30
N SER A 1079 15.88 55.57 20.67
CA SER A 1079 16.29 56.88 21.18
C SER A 1079 15.41 57.98 20.59
N ARG A 1080 15.60 59.22 21.06
CA ARG A 1080 14.91 60.40 20.54
C ARG A 1080 15.03 60.63 19.04
N ALA A 1081 16.03 60.03 18.39
CA ALA A 1081 16.16 60.09 16.94
C ALA A 1081 14.95 59.47 16.21
N MET A 1082 14.18 58.59 16.87
CA MET A 1082 12.96 57.99 16.33
C MET A 1082 11.70 58.81 16.61
N ASP A 1083 11.75 59.84 17.47
CA ASP A 1083 10.58 60.65 17.85
C ASP A 1083 9.76 61.19 16.65
N PRO A 1084 10.38 61.65 15.53
CA PRO A 1084 9.63 62.19 14.40
C PRO A 1084 8.60 61.22 13.81
N MET A 1085 8.86 59.91 13.83
CA MET A 1085 8.00 58.90 13.18
C MET A 1085 6.94 58.26 14.09
N LEU A 1086 6.98 58.49 15.40
CA LEU A 1086 6.23 57.67 16.36
C LEU A 1086 4.71 57.83 16.23
N ASP A 1087 4.22 59.05 16.03
CA ASP A 1087 2.77 59.32 15.93
C ASP A 1087 2.18 58.67 14.67
N ASP A 1088 2.83 58.87 13.52
CA ASP A 1088 2.43 58.27 12.25
C ASP A 1088 2.51 56.75 12.31
N PHE A 1089 3.55 56.20 12.94
CA PHE A 1089 3.71 54.76 13.08
C PHE A 1089 2.66 54.13 14.00
N GLU A 1090 2.28 54.79 15.10
CA GLU A 1090 1.22 54.31 15.98
C GLU A 1090 -0.15 54.32 15.27
N VAL A 1091 -0.41 55.35 14.44
CA VAL A 1091 -1.61 55.41 13.59
C VAL A 1091 -1.65 54.25 12.60
N GLU A 1092 -0.55 54.01 11.87
CA GLU A 1092 -0.47 52.87 10.95
C GLU A 1092 -0.57 51.53 11.71
N SER A 1093 -0.01 51.45 12.92
CA SER A 1093 -0.04 50.24 13.73
C SER A 1093 -1.45 49.86 14.20
N LYS A 1094 -2.36 50.81 14.38
CA LYS A 1094 -3.77 50.53 14.73
C LYS A 1094 -4.53 49.79 13.63
N ARG A 1095 -3.99 49.72 12.41
CA ARG A 1095 -4.59 48.99 11.29
C ARG A 1095 -4.29 47.49 11.35
N ALA A 1096 -3.25 47.09 12.07
CA ALA A 1096 -2.92 45.69 12.32
C ALA A 1096 -3.82 45.12 13.43
N HIS A 1097 -4.12 43.83 13.35
CA HIS A 1097 -4.87 43.13 14.38
C HIS A 1097 -3.93 42.41 15.37
N PHE A 1098 -4.11 42.68 16.67
CA PHE A 1098 -3.30 42.10 17.73
C PHE A 1098 -4.11 41.06 18.50
N MET A 1099 -3.61 39.83 18.54
CA MET A 1099 -4.21 38.71 19.25
C MET A 1099 -3.45 38.41 20.54
N ARG A 1100 -4.10 37.67 21.44
CA ARG A 1100 -3.42 37.08 22.60
C ARG A 1100 -2.28 36.13 22.14
N PRO A 1101 -1.08 36.18 22.75
CA PRO A 1101 -0.01 35.24 22.46
C PRO A 1101 -0.43 33.79 22.74
N LYS A 1102 -0.26 32.91 21.75
CA LYS A 1102 -0.43 31.46 21.87
C LYS A 1102 0.81 30.78 22.46
N ILE A 1103 1.97 31.42 22.27
CA ILE A 1103 3.27 31.03 22.82
C ILE A 1103 3.74 32.19 23.69
N PRO A 1104 4.22 31.95 24.93
CA PRO A 1104 4.80 33.00 25.76
C PRO A 1104 5.88 33.80 25.03
N VAL A 1105 5.88 35.12 25.23
CA VAL A 1105 6.82 36.06 24.61
C VAL A 1105 7.64 36.75 25.70
N ALA A 1106 8.95 36.61 25.68
CA ALA A 1106 9.82 37.41 26.54
C ALA A 1106 9.99 38.81 25.94
N SER A 1107 9.27 39.78 26.50
CA SER A 1107 9.24 41.15 25.99
C SER A 1107 10.51 41.88 26.40
N THR A 1108 11.27 42.33 25.40
CA THR A 1108 12.50 43.11 25.66
C THR A 1108 12.21 44.56 26.03
N LEU A 1109 10.98 45.03 25.85
CA LEU A 1109 10.52 46.34 26.31
C LEU A 1109 10.18 46.33 27.80
N THR A 1110 9.40 45.34 28.26
CA THR A 1110 8.92 45.28 29.66
C THR A 1110 9.91 44.58 30.59
N GLY A 1111 10.75 43.68 30.05
CA GLY A 1111 11.68 42.88 30.83
C GLY A 1111 11.06 41.63 31.46
N ASP A 1112 9.81 41.30 31.13
CA ASP A 1112 9.04 40.19 31.69
C ASP A 1112 8.54 39.21 30.60
N VAL A 1113 8.05 38.03 31.02
CA VAL A 1113 7.41 37.06 30.12
C VAL A 1113 5.90 37.32 30.03
N VAL A 1114 5.42 37.59 28.82
CA VAL A 1114 4.03 37.98 28.56
C VAL A 1114 3.21 36.80 28.02
N THR A 1115 2.12 36.48 28.71
CA THR A 1115 1.13 35.46 28.30
C THR A 1115 -0.31 35.99 28.23
N SER A 1116 -0.53 37.21 28.72
CA SER A 1116 -1.84 37.86 28.80
C SER A 1116 -2.19 38.60 27.52
N GLU A 1117 -3.49 38.75 27.28
CA GLU A 1117 -4.02 39.57 26.19
C GLU A 1117 -3.89 41.07 26.50
N GLY A 1118 -3.88 41.92 25.46
CA GLY A 1118 -3.93 43.38 25.59
C GLY A 1118 -2.61 44.08 25.84
N VAL A 1119 -1.54 43.35 26.19
CA VAL A 1119 -0.19 43.93 26.37
C VAL A 1119 0.40 44.36 25.02
N PHE A 1120 0.32 43.49 24.00
CA PHE A 1120 0.79 43.79 22.66
C PHE A 1120 -0.30 44.53 21.87
N ASN A 1121 -0.02 45.78 21.49
CA ASN A 1121 -0.91 46.66 20.74
C ASN A 1121 -0.09 47.77 20.04
N ALA A 1122 -0.76 48.69 19.35
CA ALA A 1122 -0.10 49.80 18.66
C ALA A 1122 0.76 50.67 19.59
N THR A 1123 0.28 50.95 20.80
CA THR A 1123 1.02 51.72 21.82
C THR A 1123 2.25 50.96 22.32
N TYR A 1124 2.17 49.64 22.44
CA TYR A 1124 3.34 48.80 22.73
C TYR A 1124 4.41 48.96 21.63
N LEU A 1125 4.04 48.86 20.35
CA LEU A 1125 5.03 48.97 19.25
C LEU A 1125 5.63 50.38 19.14
N ARG A 1126 4.83 51.43 19.42
CA ARG A 1126 5.35 52.80 19.54
C ARG A 1126 6.45 52.87 20.59
N ARG A 1127 6.18 52.33 21.78
CA ARG A 1127 7.16 52.28 22.89
C ARG A 1127 8.36 51.42 22.52
N GLN A 1128 8.15 50.28 21.88
CA GLN A 1128 9.19 49.36 21.45
C GLN A 1128 10.21 49.98 20.50
N ILE A 1129 9.80 50.92 19.65
CA ILE A 1129 10.71 51.65 18.75
C ILE A 1129 11.54 52.71 19.49
N ARG A 1130 10.99 53.29 20.56
CA ARG A 1130 11.52 54.48 21.22
C ARG A 1130 12.31 54.21 22.50
N GLU A 1131 11.83 53.26 23.30
CA GLU A 1131 12.38 52.89 24.60
C GLU A 1131 13.51 51.85 24.47
N PRO A 1132 14.40 51.72 25.47
CA PRO A 1132 15.55 50.83 25.37
C PRO A 1132 15.17 49.34 25.31
N VAL A 1133 15.89 48.57 24.50
CA VAL A 1133 15.79 47.10 24.45
C VAL A 1133 16.49 46.49 25.66
N THR A 1134 15.72 46.00 26.64
CA THR A 1134 16.22 45.39 27.89
C THR A 1134 16.43 43.88 27.79
N PHE A 1135 17.13 43.43 26.74
CA PHE A 1135 17.32 42.00 26.41
C PHE A 1135 17.86 41.16 27.58
N MET A 1136 18.86 41.65 28.31
CA MET A 1136 19.41 40.98 29.49
C MET A 1136 18.35 40.73 30.57
N ILE A 1137 17.45 41.70 30.80
CA ILE A 1137 16.41 41.62 31.83
C ILE A 1137 15.39 40.55 31.43
N ALA A 1138 14.93 40.57 30.17
CA ALA A 1138 14.01 39.57 29.64
C ALA A 1138 14.58 38.13 29.71
N VAL A 1139 15.87 37.94 29.37
CA VAL A 1139 16.53 36.62 29.49
C VAL A 1139 16.61 36.15 30.94
N ARG A 1140 16.91 37.05 31.88
CA ARG A 1140 16.93 36.73 33.32
C ARG A 1140 15.56 36.41 33.88
N ALA A 1141 14.50 37.09 33.42
CA ALA A 1141 13.13 36.74 33.76
C ALA A 1141 12.78 35.33 33.27
N CYS A 1142 13.23 34.95 32.07
CA CYS A 1142 13.04 33.59 31.57
C CYS A 1142 13.76 32.52 32.41
N GLU A 1143 14.95 32.81 32.92
CA GLU A 1143 15.69 31.93 33.84
C GLU A 1143 14.98 31.81 35.20
N SER A 1144 14.61 32.95 35.81
CA SER A 1144 13.98 32.97 37.14
C SER A 1144 12.59 32.34 37.17
N GLU A 1145 11.82 32.46 36.10
CA GLU A 1145 10.50 31.82 35.94
C GLU A 1145 10.60 30.36 35.46
N GLY A 1146 11.80 29.85 35.22
CA GLY A 1146 12.05 28.45 34.85
C GLY A 1146 11.71 28.09 33.40
N PHE A 1147 11.65 29.09 32.50
CA PHE A 1147 11.51 28.86 31.06
C PHE A 1147 12.83 28.44 30.40
N ILE A 1148 13.98 28.93 30.89
CA ILE A 1148 15.32 28.54 30.43
C ILE A 1148 16.01 27.70 31.50
N ARG A 1149 16.41 26.47 31.17
CA ARG A 1149 17.15 25.54 32.04
C ARG A 1149 18.34 24.93 31.29
N ASN A 1150 19.28 24.31 32.02
CA ASN A 1150 20.46 23.64 31.46
C ASN A 1150 20.14 22.62 30.36
N SER A 1151 19.03 21.90 30.48
CA SER A 1151 18.65 20.88 29.50
C SER A 1151 18.01 21.45 28.22
N ASP A 1152 17.69 22.73 28.17
CA ASP A 1152 16.93 23.32 27.08
C ASP A 1152 17.82 23.73 25.90
N VAL A 1153 17.22 23.78 24.72
CA VAL A 1153 17.89 24.14 23.46
C VAL A 1153 17.36 25.50 23.02
N ILE A 1154 18.28 26.43 22.77
CA ILE A 1154 17.98 27.75 22.23
C ILE A 1154 18.39 27.76 20.77
N LEU A 1155 17.41 27.97 19.88
CA LEU A 1155 17.62 28.08 18.45
C LEU A 1155 17.49 29.54 18.03
N GLU A 1156 18.58 30.13 17.55
CA GLU A 1156 18.53 31.49 17.01
C GLU A 1156 18.01 31.46 15.57
N ILE A 1157 16.87 32.13 15.39
CA ILE A 1157 16.15 32.29 14.15
C ILE A 1157 16.60 33.60 13.52
N GLY A 1158 17.42 33.49 12.49
CA GLY A 1158 17.99 34.64 11.80
C GLY A 1158 19.15 34.26 10.87
N PRO A 1159 19.70 35.25 10.16
CA PRO A 1159 20.74 35.02 9.17
C PRO A 1159 22.11 34.64 9.78
N HIS A 1160 22.39 35.06 11.01
CA HIS A 1160 23.65 34.76 11.70
C HIS A 1160 23.50 34.93 13.21
N PRO A 1161 24.13 34.08 14.05
CA PRO A 1161 23.95 34.12 15.49
C PRO A 1161 24.62 35.34 16.13
N VAL A 1162 23.80 36.26 16.64
CA VAL A 1162 24.24 37.42 17.42
C VAL A 1162 23.79 37.27 18.87
N CYS A 1163 22.62 36.70 19.11
CA CYS A 1163 21.99 36.64 20.43
C CYS A 1163 22.64 35.60 21.35
N PHE A 1164 23.36 34.59 20.85
CA PHE A 1164 24.02 33.58 21.72
C PHE A 1164 24.95 34.18 22.77
N GLY A 1165 25.83 35.10 22.35
CA GLY A 1165 26.74 35.76 23.27
C GLY A 1165 25.97 36.61 24.29
N LEU A 1166 24.85 37.21 23.88
CA LEU A 1166 24.02 38.04 24.74
C LEU A 1166 23.29 37.21 25.80
N ILE A 1167 22.74 36.06 25.38
CA ILE A 1167 22.03 35.13 26.27
C ILE A 1167 22.99 34.52 27.27
N THR A 1168 24.11 33.95 26.81
CA THR A 1168 25.07 33.26 27.69
C THR A 1168 25.69 34.20 28.72
N GLN A 1169 25.87 35.49 28.38
CA GLN A 1169 26.32 36.50 29.34
C GLN A 1169 25.22 36.98 30.30
N SER A 1170 23.95 36.83 29.94
CA SER A 1170 22.82 37.34 30.73
C SER A 1170 22.33 36.33 31.77
N LEU A 1171 22.42 35.03 31.47
CA LEU A 1171 22.09 33.93 32.36
C LEU A 1171 23.08 33.87 33.54
N SER A 1172 22.57 33.48 34.71
CA SER A 1172 23.35 33.44 35.95
C SER A 1172 23.81 32.02 36.27
N ASP A 1173 22.91 31.05 36.13
CA ASP A 1173 23.11 29.66 36.53
C ASP A 1173 22.96 28.70 35.33
N ALA A 1174 22.07 29.01 34.39
CA ALA A 1174 21.74 28.14 33.27
C ALA A 1174 22.77 28.21 32.13
N GLN A 1175 23.14 27.04 31.61
CA GLN A 1175 24.00 26.85 30.43
C GLN A 1175 23.27 26.02 29.36
N PRO A 1176 22.23 26.58 28.71
CA PRO A 1176 21.52 25.88 27.65
C PRO A 1176 22.37 25.72 26.39
N THR A 1177 22.01 24.75 25.56
CA THR A 1177 22.66 24.54 24.26
C THR A 1177 22.14 25.54 23.25
N CYS A 1178 23.02 26.38 22.70
CA CYS A 1178 22.68 27.42 21.71
C CYS A 1178 23.05 26.99 20.28
N LEU A 1179 22.10 27.05 19.35
CA LEU A 1179 22.23 26.57 17.97
C LEU A 1179 21.75 27.62 16.96
N PRO A 1180 22.49 27.89 15.88
CA PRO A 1180 22.05 28.84 14.85
C PRO A 1180 21.19 28.16 13.80
N SER A 1181 20.23 28.90 13.24
CA SER A 1181 19.57 28.49 11.99
C SER A 1181 20.52 28.64 10.80
N LEU A 1182 21.20 29.79 10.69
CA LEU A 1182 22.13 30.11 9.61
C LEU A 1182 23.40 30.76 10.14
N HIS A 1183 24.49 30.68 9.38
CA HIS A 1183 25.76 31.32 9.72
C HIS A 1183 26.49 31.77 8.45
N ARG A 1184 26.80 33.08 8.35
CA ARG A 1184 27.39 33.71 7.15
C ARG A 1184 28.63 33.03 6.54
N SER A 1185 29.43 32.33 7.34
CA SER A 1185 30.67 31.65 6.89
C SER A 1185 30.56 30.13 6.82
N LYS A 1186 29.35 29.56 6.98
CA LYS A 1186 29.11 28.12 6.89
C LYS A 1186 28.06 27.85 5.82
N ASP A 1187 28.11 26.65 5.25
CA ASP A 1187 27.04 26.13 4.41
C ASP A 1187 25.72 26.03 5.21
N ASN A 1188 24.60 26.37 4.56
CA ASN A 1188 23.29 26.37 5.21
C ASN A 1188 22.85 24.97 5.64
N TRP A 1189 23.05 23.94 4.82
CA TRP A 1189 22.70 22.56 5.15
C TRP A 1189 23.60 21.96 6.22
N LYS A 1190 24.88 22.34 6.26
CA LYS A 1190 25.75 22.00 7.39
C LYS A 1190 25.18 22.54 8.70
N THR A 1191 24.83 23.83 8.72
CA THR A 1191 24.32 24.52 9.91
C THR A 1191 22.99 23.92 10.39
N ILE A 1192 22.04 23.70 9.47
CA ILE A 1192 20.76 23.06 9.77
C ILE A 1192 20.96 21.62 10.26
N SER A 1193 21.84 20.85 9.61
CA SER A 1193 22.11 19.47 10.01
C SER A 1193 22.75 19.38 11.41
N GLU A 1194 23.68 20.29 11.74
CA GLU A 1194 24.27 20.42 13.09
C GLU A 1194 23.19 20.72 14.14
N ALA A 1195 22.25 21.62 13.84
CA ALA A 1195 21.16 21.97 14.73
C ALA A 1195 20.16 20.81 14.92
N ILE A 1196 19.77 20.12 13.83
CA ILE A 1196 18.88 18.95 13.88
C ILE A 1196 19.55 17.79 14.64
N ALA A 1197 20.81 17.50 14.38
CA ALA A 1197 21.56 16.46 15.07
C ALA A 1197 21.59 16.70 16.58
N THR A 1198 21.83 17.95 17.00
CA THR A 1198 21.82 18.34 18.41
C THR A 1198 20.41 18.22 19.01
N ALA A 1199 19.37 18.66 18.29
CA ALA A 1199 17.98 18.50 18.71
C ALA A 1199 17.59 17.02 18.88
N HIS A 1200 18.13 16.13 18.03
CA HIS A 1200 17.89 14.68 18.10
C HIS A 1200 18.47 14.07 19.37
N VAL A 1201 19.71 14.43 19.71
CA VAL A 1201 20.40 14.01 20.95
C VAL A 1201 19.68 14.56 22.18
N ALA A 1202 19.18 15.80 22.11
CA ALA A 1202 18.32 16.42 23.12
C ALA A 1202 16.90 15.84 23.18
N LYS A 1203 16.57 14.86 22.32
CA LYS A 1203 15.28 14.17 22.26
C LYS A 1203 14.08 15.07 21.97
N LEU A 1204 14.31 16.16 21.25
CA LEU A 1204 13.23 16.99 20.72
C LEU A 1204 12.44 16.21 19.64
N PRO A 1205 11.14 16.49 19.46
CA PRO A 1205 10.27 15.72 18.56
C PRO A 1205 10.50 16.10 17.09
N ILE A 1206 11.50 15.50 16.46
CA ILE A 1206 11.82 15.70 15.04
C ILE A 1206 10.94 14.81 14.17
N LEU A 1207 10.30 15.42 13.16
CA LEU A 1207 9.58 14.73 12.10
C LEU A 1207 10.54 14.44 10.93
N TRP A 1208 11.33 13.36 11.05
CA TRP A 1208 12.33 13.01 10.04
C TRP A 1208 11.76 12.73 8.66
N HIS A 1209 10.55 12.18 8.59
CA HIS A 1209 9.88 11.98 7.30
C HIS A 1209 9.68 13.31 6.56
N GLU A 1210 9.29 14.37 7.27
CA GLU A 1210 9.15 15.73 6.72
C GLU A 1210 10.48 16.32 6.26
N PHE A 1211 11.58 16.03 6.97
CA PHE A 1211 12.92 16.47 6.57
C PHE A 1211 13.39 15.88 5.22
N HIS A 1212 12.88 14.70 4.86
CA HIS A 1212 13.22 14.02 3.61
C HIS A 1212 12.10 14.09 2.54
N ALA A 1213 10.92 14.63 2.86
CA ALA A 1213 9.73 14.59 1.99
C ALA A 1213 9.97 15.22 0.62
N ASP A 1214 10.63 16.38 0.57
CA ASP A 1214 10.96 17.10 -0.67
C ASP A 1214 12.04 16.38 -1.52
N TYR A 1215 12.66 15.32 -0.99
CA TYR A 1215 13.83 14.65 -1.57
C TYR A 1215 13.63 13.14 -1.77
N LEU A 1216 12.40 12.62 -1.65
CA LEU A 1216 12.13 11.18 -1.75
C LEU A 1216 12.58 10.54 -3.07
N ASN A 1217 12.56 11.32 -4.17
CA ASN A 1217 13.06 10.86 -5.49
C ASN A 1217 14.60 10.74 -5.55
N SER A 1218 15.32 11.32 -4.59
CA SER A 1218 16.79 11.28 -4.50
C SER A 1218 17.32 10.26 -3.49
N VAL A 1219 16.45 9.65 -2.68
CA VAL A 1219 16.82 8.71 -1.61
C VAL A 1219 16.16 7.34 -1.75
N ARG A 1220 16.81 6.32 -1.19
CA ARG A 1220 16.28 4.95 -1.11
C ARG A 1220 16.53 4.35 0.26
N LEU A 1221 15.65 3.44 0.67
CA LEU A 1221 15.87 2.60 1.83
C LEU A 1221 17.03 1.63 1.57
N LEU A 1222 18.02 1.63 2.47
CA LEU A 1222 19.14 0.69 2.46
C LEU A 1222 18.82 -0.57 3.29
N ASP A 1223 19.40 -1.70 2.88
CA ASP A 1223 19.35 -2.96 3.64
C ASP A 1223 20.41 -2.95 4.76
N LEU A 1224 20.25 -2.06 5.75
CA LEU A 1224 21.17 -1.95 6.88
C LEU A 1224 21.04 -3.15 7.84
N PRO A 1225 22.09 -3.44 8.64
CA PRO A 1225 21.98 -4.35 9.77
C PRO A 1225 20.82 -3.95 10.70
N THR A 1226 20.14 -4.93 11.27
CA THR A 1226 19.09 -4.70 12.27
C THR A 1226 19.69 -4.43 13.64
N TYR A 1227 18.81 -4.02 14.56
CA TYR A 1227 19.11 -3.79 15.97
C TYR A 1227 19.93 -4.90 16.62
N ALA A 1228 20.97 -4.51 17.34
CA ALA A 1228 21.80 -5.39 18.15
C ALA A 1228 21.18 -5.57 19.54
N PHE A 1229 20.33 -6.58 19.65
CA PHE A 1229 19.68 -6.98 20.91
C PHE A 1229 20.69 -7.29 22.03
N ASP A 1230 20.40 -6.84 23.26
CA ASP A 1230 21.10 -7.21 24.50
C ASP A 1230 20.56 -8.55 25.02
N LEU A 1231 20.84 -9.63 24.27
CA LEU A 1231 20.23 -10.94 24.46
C LEU A 1231 20.69 -11.62 25.75
N LYS A 1232 19.73 -12.21 26.47
CA LYS A 1232 19.95 -13.13 27.59
C LYS A 1232 19.16 -14.41 27.37
N ASP A 1233 19.66 -15.52 27.92
CA ASP A 1233 19.00 -16.81 27.79
C ASP A 1233 17.96 -17.02 28.89
N TYR A 1234 16.72 -17.30 28.48
CA TYR A 1234 15.58 -17.63 29.32
C TYR A 1234 15.00 -18.97 28.85
N TRP A 1235 15.58 -20.07 29.29
CA TRP A 1235 15.20 -21.42 28.86
C TRP A 1235 15.17 -22.41 30.02
N VAL A 1236 14.22 -23.35 29.98
CA VAL A 1236 14.11 -24.48 30.91
C VAL A 1236 13.71 -25.71 30.09
N PRO A 1237 14.46 -26.83 30.17
CA PRO A 1237 14.10 -28.06 29.49
C PRO A 1237 12.94 -28.77 30.20
N PHE A 1238 12.14 -29.52 29.45
CA PHE A 1238 11.11 -30.39 30.00
C PHE A 1238 11.74 -31.54 30.79
N ARG A 1239 11.16 -31.89 31.94
CA ARG A 1239 11.60 -33.01 32.77
C ARG A 1239 10.49 -34.04 32.93
N ALA A 1240 10.84 -35.33 32.86
CA ALA A 1240 9.92 -36.40 33.17
C ALA A 1240 9.49 -36.33 34.64
N GLN A 1241 8.19 -36.44 34.91
CA GLN A 1241 7.70 -36.68 36.27
C GLN A 1241 7.90 -38.17 36.59
N LEU A 1242 8.94 -38.49 37.38
CA LEU A 1242 9.10 -39.84 37.91
C LEU A 1242 7.89 -40.19 38.78
N PRO A 1243 7.30 -41.40 38.66
CA PRO A 1243 6.25 -41.82 39.57
C PRO A 1243 6.77 -41.75 41.00
N ALA A 1244 6.03 -41.08 41.89
CA ALA A 1244 6.36 -41.03 43.31
C ALA A 1244 6.58 -42.47 43.80
N ALA A 1245 7.75 -42.73 44.42
CA ALA A 1245 8.05 -44.03 44.99
C ALA A 1245 6.86 -44.47 45.87
N PRO A 1246 6.36 -45.71 45.74
CA PRO A 1246 5.24 -46.16 46.56
C PRO A 1246 5.62 -45.97 48.02
N GLN A 1247 4.89 -45.10 48.73
CA GLN A 1247 5.02 -44.98 50.17
C GLN A 1247 4.78 -46.38 50.74
N THR A 1248 5.82 -46.97 51.29
CA THR A 1248 5.74 -48.21 52.06
C THR A 1248 4.76 -47.96 53.20
N GLN A 1249 3.53 -48.44 53.05
CA GLN A 1249 2.59 -48.54 54.16
C GLN A 1249 3.25 -49.41 55.23
N ALA A 1250 3.66 -48.77 56.33
CA ALA A 1250 4.03 -49.47 57.54
C ALA A 1250 2.85 -50.36 57.94
N LYS A 1251 3.09 -51.69 57.98
CA LYS A 1251 2.15 -52.67 58.51
C LYS A 1251 1.75 -52.24 59.93
N PRO A 1252 0.45 -52.27 60.31
CA PRO A 1252 0.07 -52.11 61.69
C PRO A 1252 0.55 -53.34 62.48
N THR A 1253 1.39 -53.12 63.48
CA THR A 1253 1.69 -54.11 64.52
C THR A 1253 0.43 -54.33 65.36
N LEU A 1254 -0.10 -55.55 65.30
CA LEU A 1254 -1.11 -56.05 66.23
C LEU A 1254 -0.50 -56.10 67.64
N SER A 1255 -0.97 -55.26 68.56
CA SER A 1255 -0.80 -55.47 69.99
C SER A 1255 -2.01 -56.23 70.53
N THR A 1256 -1.83 -57.54 70.73
CA THR A 1256 -2.58 -58.30 71.74
C THR A 1256 -1.88 -58.12 73.07
N THR A 1257 -2.61 -57.65 74.10
CA THR A 1257 -2.88 -58.43 75.33
C THR A 1257 -3.84 -57.68 76.25
N CYS A 1258 -4.86 -58.41 76.72
CA CYS A 1258 -5.34 -58.26 78.08
C CYS A 1258 -4.55 -59.26 78.93
N LEU A 1259 -4.12 -58.80 80.11
CA LEU A 1259 -3.23 -59.39 81.12
C LEU A 1259 -1.72 -59.31 80.84
#